data_AF-A0A7R9CUQ6-F1
#
_entry.id   AF-A0A7R9CUQ6-F1
#
_cell.length_a   1.000
_cell.length_b   1.000
_cell.length_c   1.000
_cell.angle_alpha   90.00
_cell.angle_beta   90.00
_cell.angle_gamma   90.00
#
_symmetry.space_group_name_H-M   'P 1'
#
loop_
_entity.id
_entity.type
_entity.pdbx_description
1 polymer ?
#
loop_
_entity_poly.entity_id
_entity_poly.type
_entity_poly.pdbx_seq_one_letter_code
_entity_poly.pdbx_strand_id
1 'polypeptide(L)'
;MYCCPLVIDFCLTKHLVCDPKTNFTSLQLSWASKTNCIQRAGRSGRVAEGRVYRLVPEYFYEAGGLLLDREDAPDPEDGYITFLGRVMARLPLDIRISRMIVLGYIFSCLDECIIMGAAMSLKNMFSCPFLQRMNAYISKLTWADGSCSDMFCFLNAYKVYEEAHRTGRFKRSVNLGERNWANCFFIQLNTMKDLKSLVDELKIRLKNLGIEEILGHDRVHWAEEELPLVLKVVIAGAYYPNYFVRGASGGQIDEQEAVKQVMGRDPYSTVYLSNFPMNQPGELYAQSIKRVLNVCAPKMQVFFDGSSKVYVQFPRVIKEDGDDRKMFAAIPGKVSLSVYKAVKLRQMNTRLAIHLLTPSEAERRAKMMGLADKRERMLSLVAMAKTPRSPTEEGAETPSKDELIKRALKPMLPGISDSFIAITISNPIDPGHFWAQYSDERGSLQRIMHCLNAQNVRSLVSLSGRPRVGQLLAAPYTDSDHTILYYRARVDSITLTPSGNSVEVFFIDYGNTEHVKESALRDFDQSLFDDGEFGIMGIPAQAMECVLCEIRPSLMANPRGHWTQRAINELERGEEIIEYICVQVYSVVHNVVSMQLITMAASTKNTVNINDWLVLKNHAERAEESYLSKVNHDLRQQHMGLDGEQSRAMHDQQQLSESSLEFNPALPDPDPPNREECPITVSDGDMCVSDEDMCVTCSYTHVLYRAGQPAGPLQSLGDEDLRLLVAATVEENSSSTGLILRNTTLMPNIHGFPALMALLFAPRAEIRVNDMGTKYIGALCGLGYDIDTDMPLFPEHDMEVRFDVEINIQDLQDINMLRFWMSNATSLDEGETALIGNSINIVKCQHKIRGFLNTLLHRKRKSQELSSGKKQYAWNLVEPELLMHPGIEMSDEVKSMFKLHWAVALNDEDTGLTEELRTHVQELKELAAGSVPVKEAKCRLCQVVVSSAQSLRLHLISAQHRDREDTLKSQTPANMLSLSFLRSMSMFLPECVTMGTKYALYNTSSP
;
A
#
# COMPACT_ATOMS: atom_id res chain seq x y z
N MET A 1 5.83 48.98 -4.16
CA MET A 1 4.79 48.78 -5.18
C MET A 1 5.44 49.09 -6.53
N TYR A 2 6.00 48.09 -7.20
CA TYR A 2 6.73 48.27 -8.47
C TYR A 2 5.71 48.30 -9.61
N CYS A 3 5.27 49.50 -10.04
CA CYS A 3 4.52 49.60 -11.30
C CYS A 3 5.50 49.58 -12.46
N CYS A 4 5.29 48.65 -13.39
CA CYS A 4 6.16 48.44 -14.55
C CYS A 4 5.71 49.37 -15.69
N PRO A 5 6.52 50.37 -16.11
CA PRO A 5 6.17 51.28 -17.21
C PRO A 5 6.19 50.58 -18.58
N LEU A 6 6.51 49.28 -18.61
CA LEU A 6 6.64 48.48 -19.82
C LEU A 6 5.90 47.15 -19.63
N VAL A 7 4.99 46.82 -20.55
CA VAL A 7 4.28 45.54 -20.59
C VAL A 7 4.63 44.84 -21.90
N ILE A 8 5.11 43.60 -21.81
CA ILE A 8 5.28 42.70 -22.96
C ILE A 8 4.11 41.72 -22.93
N ASP A 9 3.21 41.84 -23.91
CA ASP A 9 2.01 41.02 -24.00
C ASP A 9 2.15 40.04 -25.16
N PHE A 10 2.23 38.74 -24.82
CA PHE A 10 2.21 37.66 -25.81
C PHE A 10 0.82 37.44 -26.41
N CYS A 11 -0.21 38.15 -25.92
CA CYS A 11 -1.61 37.99 -26.30
C CYS A 11 -2.13 36.57 -26.11
N LEU A 12 -1.49 35.76 -25.27
CA LEU A 12 -1.91 34.41 -24.92
C LEU A 12 -2.46 34.37 -23.49
N THR A 13 -3.38 33.45 -23.26
CA THR A 13 -3.94 33.15 -21.95
C THR A 13 -4.31 31.67 -21.92
N LYS A 14 -4.37 31.08 -20.73
CA LYS A 14 -4.80 29.70 -20.58
C LYS A 14 -6.28 29.69 -20.24
N HIS A 15 -7.08 28.98 -21.02
CA HIS A 15 -8.48 28.71 -20.72
C HIS A 15 -8.63 27.23 -20.39
N LEU A 16 -9.46 26.96 -19.38
CA LEU A 16 -9.93 25.60 -19.17
C LEU A 16 -11.06 25.37 -20.18
N VAL A 17 -10.87 24.45 -21.11
CA VAL A 17 -11.84 24.09 -22.15
C VAL A 17 -12.29 22.67 -21.87
N CYS A 18 -13.61 22.46 -21.81
CA CYS A 18 -14.17 21.11 -21.77
C CYS A 18 -14.42 20.67 -23.21
N ASP A 19 -13.88 19.53 -23.63
CA ASP A 19 -14.24 18.94 -24.91
C ASP A 19 -15.69 18.41 -24.82
N PRO A 20 -16.63 18.91 -25.63
CA PRO A 20 -18.02 18.48 -25.57
C PRO A 20 -18.24 17.00 -25.93
N LYS A 21 -17.28 16.34 -26.59
CA LYS A 21 -17.38 14.91 -26.95
C LYS A 21 -16.91 13.99 -25.83
N THR A 22 -15.74 14.27 -25.26
CA THR A 22 -15.11 13.43 -24.23
C THR A 22 -15.46 13.86 -22.81
N ASN A 23 -16.00 15.08 -22.64
CA ASN A 23 -16.24 15.77 -21.38
C ASN A 23 -14.97 15.92 -20.50
N PHE A 24 -13.78 15.81 -21.11
CA PHE A 24 -12.51 16.07 -20.44
C PHE A 24 -12.17 17.56 -20.50
N THR A 25 -11.63 18.04 -19.38
CA THR A 25 -11.12 19.40 -19.28
C THR A 25 -9.66 19.44 -19.68
N SER A 26 -9.31 20.31 -20.62
CA SER A 26 -7.93 20.57 -21.01
C SER A 26 -7.60 22.05 -20.78
N LEU A 27 -6.40 22.32 -20.26
CA LEU A 27 -5.91 23.68 -20.11
C LEU A 27 -5.24 24.12 -21.40
N GLN A 28 -6.02 24.74 -22.28
CA GLN A 28 -5.55 25.14 -23.60
C GLN A 28 -4.96 26.54 -23.57
N LEU A 29 -3.86 26.71 -24.29
CA LEU A 29 -3.29 28.02 -24.55
C LEU A 29 -4.07 28.62 -25.73
N SER A 30 -4.83 29.69 -25.48
CA SER A 30 -5.59 30.39 -26.51
C SER A 30 -5.25 31.87 -26.51
N TRP A 31 -5.70 32.57 -27.56
CA TRP A 31 -5.51 33.99 -27.69
C TRP A 31 -6.37 34.74 -26.67
N ALA A 32 -5.75 35.69 -25.97
CA ALA A 32 -6.42 36.54 -25.01
C ALA A 32 -7.40 37.47 -25.72
N SER A 33 -8.56 37.67 -25.10
CA SER A 33 -9.55 38.60 -25.64
C SER A 33 -8.99 40.02 -25.78
N LYS A 34 -9.52 40.81 -26.72
CA LYS A 34 -9.13 42.22 -26.87
C LYS A 34 -9.31 42.99 -25.56
N THR A 35 -10.37 42.69 -24.81
CA THR A 35 -10.62 43.22 -23.45
C THR A 35 -9.49 42.87 -22.48
N ASN A 36 -9.03 41.61 -22.45
CA ASN A 36 -7.90 41.19 -21.61
C ASN A 36 -6.59 41.90 -22.00
N CYS A 37 -6.31 42.06 -23.30
CA CYS A 37 -5.14 42.78 -23.82
C CYS A 37 -5.18 44.29 -23.50
N ILE A 38 -6.36 44.89 -23.45
CA ILE A 38 -6.57 46.28 -23.00
C ILE A 38 -6.35 46.39 -21.48
N GLN A 39 -6.86 45.44 -20.69
CA GLN A 39 -6.66 45.42 -19.24
C GLN A 39 -5.18 45.25 -18.88
N ARG A 40 -4.44 44.42 -19.64
CA ARG A 40 -2.97 44.26 -19.50
C ARG A 40 -2.24 45.57 -19.85
N ALA A 41 -2.66 46.26 -20.91
CA ALA A 41 -2.12 47.56 -21.28
C ALA A 41 -2.33 48.63 -20.19
N GLY A 42 -3.51 48.65 -19.55
CA GLY A 42 -3.80 49.55 -18.42
C GLY A 42 -2.89 49.37 -17.19
N ARG A 43 -2.07 48.32 -17.14
CA ARG A 43 -1.08 48.11 -16.07
C ARG A 43 0.19 48.96 -16.25
N SER A 44 0.53 49.38 -17.48
CA SER A 44 1.74 50.18 -17.74
C SER A 44 1.54 51.67 -17.44
N GLY A 45 0.30 52.17 -17.53
CA GLY A 45 -0.04 53.60 -17.37
C GLY A 45 -0.36 54.06 -15.95
N ARG A 46 -0.02 53.28 -14.91
CA ARG A 46 -0.45 53.55 -13.52
C ARG A 46 0.37 54.61 -12.79
N VAL A 47 1.60 54.87 -13.23
CA VAL A 47 2.56 55.75 -12.53
C VAL A 47 3.21 56.77 -13.46
N ALA A 48 3.38 56.42 -14.73
CA ALA A 48 3.88 57.30 -15.78
C ALA A 48 3.34 56.81 -17.13
N GLU A 49 3.62 57.55 -18.21
CA GLU A 49 3.32 57.10 -19.56
C GLU A 49 4.06 55.79 -19.85
N GLY A 50 3.28 54.71 -20.03
CA GLY A 50 3.80 53.36 -20.17
C GLY A 50 3.71 52.83 -21.60
N ARG A 51 4.63 51.95 -21.99
CA ARG A 51 4.65 51.31 -23.31
C ARG A 51 4.18 49.85 -23.22
N VAL A 52 3.44 49.41 -24.23
CA VAL A 52 2.94 48.04 -24.33
C VAL A 52 3.39 47.48 -25.67
N TYR A 53 4.17 46.39 -25.62
CA TYR A 53 4.62 45.67 -26.81
C TYR A 53 3.78 44.41 -26.93
N ARG A 54 2.95 44.33 -27.98
CA ARG A 54 2.16 43.14 -28.29
C ARG A 54 2.92 42.30 -29.30
N LEU A 55 3.14 41.02 -28.99
CA LEU A 55 3.91 40.11 -29.83
C LEU A 55 2.98 39.36 -30.81
N VAL A 56 2.15 40.13 -31.52
CA VAL A 56 1.26 39.67 -32.59
C VAL A 56 1.22 40.71 -33.72
N PRO A 57 1.01 40.30 -34.99
CA PRO A 57 0.81 41.25 -36.08
C PRO A 57 -0.43 42.13 -35.86
N GLU A 58 -0.38 43.39 -36.29
CA GLU A 58 -1.46 44.37 -36.12
C GLU A 58 -2.77 43.89 -36.75
N TYR A 59 -2.71 43.33 -37.97
CA TYR A 59 -3.89 42.77 -38.64
C TYR A 59 -4.55 41.63 -37.85
N PHE A 60 -3.78 40.83 -37.11
CA PHE A 60 -4.30 39.72 -36.30
C PHE A 60 -5.02 40.25 -35.04
N TYR A 61 -4.58 41.37 -34.49
CA TYR A 61 -5.22 42.05 -33.36
C TYR A 61 -6.49 42.83 -33.78
N GLU A 62 -6.54 43.32 -35.02
CA GLU A 62 -7.65 44.11 -35.56
C GLU A 62 -8.79 43.27 -36.18
N ALA A 63 -8.49 42.08 -36.73
CA ALA A 63 -9.46 41.22 -37.42
C ALA A 63 -10.50 40.50 -36.52
N GLY A 64 -10.52 40.77 -35.20
CA GLY A 64 -11.63 40.38 -34.33
C GLY A 64 -11.88 38.87 -34.20
N GLY A 65 -10.84 38.02 -34.18
CA GLY A 65 -10.93 36.55 -34.06
C GLY A 65 -11.45 36.02 -32.70
N LEU A 66 -12.49 36.62 -32.14
CA LEU A 66 -13.16 36.24 -30.90
C LEU A 66 -14.66 36.23 -31.15
N LEU A 67 -15.24 35.04 -31.17
CA LEU A 67 -16.66 34.81 -31.33
C LEU A 67 -17.44 35.42 -30.14
N LEU A 68 -18.53 36.11 -30.48
CA LEU A 68 -19.65 36.39 -29.59
C LEU A 68 -20.48 35.11 -29.51
N ASP A 69 -20.54 34.49 -28.34
CA ASP A 69 -21.46 33.39 -28.09
C ASP A 69 -22.91 33.87 -28.26
N ARG A 70 -23.71 33.07 -28.97
CA ARG A 70 -25.15 33.28 -29.14
C ARG A 70 -25.88 32.66 -27.95
N GLU A 71 -26.79 33.44 -27.37
CA GLU A 71 -27.89 32.93 -26.56
C GLU A 71 -29.00 32.39 -27.48
N ASP A 72 -29.80 31.47 -26.94
CA ASP A 72 -31.14 31.02 -27.37
C ASP A 72 -31.27 29.68 -28.13
N ALA A 73 -31.41 28.58 -27.38
CA ALA A 73 -32.47 27.56 -27.55
C ALA A 73 -32.48 26.59 -26.34
N PRO A 74 -33.64 26.26 -25.73
CA PRO A 74 -33.73 25.17 -24.76
C PRO A 74 -33.63 23.81 -25.47
N ASP A 75 -32.76 22.94 -24.96
CA ASP A 75 -32.50 21.61 -25.51
C ASP A 75 -33.65 20.65 -25.13
N PRO A 76 -34.27 19.92 -26.08
CA PRO A 76 -35.29 18.91 -25.79
C PRO A 76 -34.81 17.73 -24.92
N GLU A 77 -33.50 17.62 -24.64
CA GLU A 77 -32.87 16.64 -23.74
C GLU A 77 -32.86 17.05 -22.24
N ASP A 78 -33.39 18.23 -21.86
CA ASP A 78 -33.37 18.71 -20.48
C ASP A 78 -34.21 17.85 -19.51
N GLY A 79 -33.51 17.11 -18.63
CA GLY A 79 -34.13 16.28 -17.59
C GLY A 79 -34.65 17.06 -16.37
N TYR A 80 -35.63 16.48 -15.65
CA TYR A 80 -36.14 17.08 -14.40
C TYR A 80 -35.10 17.06 -13.27
N ILE A 81 -34.94 18.17 -12.55
CA ILE A 81 -34.03 18.26 -11.40
C ILE A 81 -34.47 17.33 -10.26
N THR A 82 -33.64 16.33 -9.96
CA THR A 82 -33.87 15.38 -8.87
C THR A 82 -33.72 16.06 -7.50
N PHE A 83 -34.16 15.41 -6.42
CA PHE A 83 -33.92 15.91 -5.05
C PHE A 83 -32.44 16.16 -4.79
N LEU A 84 -31.58 15.19 -5.15
CA LEU A 84 -30.14 15.34 -5.06
C LEU A 84 -29.67 16.55 -5.88
N GLY A 85 -30.19 16.73 -7.10
CA GLY A 85 -29.95 17.91 -7.93
C GLY A 85 -30.34 19.23 -7.23
N ARG A 86 -31.47 19.27 -6.51
CA ARG A 86 -31.90 20.44 -5.73
C ARG A 86 -30.98 20.73 -4.54
N VAL A 87 -30.45 19.69 -3.88
CA VAL A 87 -29.46 19.85 -2.81
C VAL A 87 -28.14 20.38 -3.41
N MET A 88 -27.67 19.78 -4.49
CA MET A 88 -26.46 20.17 -5.20
C MET A 88 -26.52 21.63 -5.68
N ALA A 89 -27.66 22.06 -6.24
CA ALA A 89 -27.87 23.42 -6.72
C ALA A 89 -27.83 24.49 -5.61
N ARG A 90 -28.06 24.11 -4.34
CA ARG A 90 -28.04 25.02 -3.20
C ARG A 90 -26.67 25.10 -2.51
N LEU A 91 -25.74 24.22 -2.88
CA LEU A 91 -24.37 24.20 -2.35
C LEU A 91 -23.42 24.91 -3.33
N PRO A 92 -22.51 25.78 -2.84
CA PRO A 92 -21.53 26.46 -3.69
C PRO A 92 -20.34 25.55 -4.04
N LEU A 93 -20.61 24.34 -4.53
CA LEU A 93 -19.63 23.28 -4.75
C LEU A 93 -19.86 22.59 -6.11
N ASP A 94 -18.82 21.92 -6.64
CA ASP A 94 -18.97 21.03 -7.80
C ASP A 94 -19.95 19.88 -7.50
N ILE A 95 -20.67 19.44 -8.53
CA ILE A 95 -21.70 18.39 -8.43
C ILE A 95 -21.12 17.12 -7.78
N ARG A 96 -19.90 16.70 -8.13
CA ARG A 96 -19.27 15.48 -7.57
C ARG A 96 -18.90 15.65 -6.10
N ILE A 97 -18.49 16.85 -5.71
CA ILE A 97 -18.20 17.18 -4.31
C ILE A 97 -19.50 17.20 -3.49
N SER A 98 -20.56 17.83 -3.99
CA SER A 98 -21.87 17.81 -3.32
C SER A 98 -22.44 16.40 -3.23
N ARG A 99 -22.23 15.54 -4.25
CA ARG A 99 -22.57 14.12 -4.22
C ARG A 99 -21.84 13.40 -3.08
N MET A 100 -20.55 13.66 -2.89
CA MET A 100 -19.75 13.10 -1.80
C MET A 100 -20.33 13.46 -0.42
N ILE A 101 -20.73 14.72 -0.21
CA ILE A 101 -21.34 15.17 1.05
C ILE A 101 -22.65 14.43 1.32
N VAL A 102 -23.51 14.28 0.31
CA VAL A 102 -24.78 13.57 0.48
C VAL A 102 -24.57 12.06 0.71
N LEU A 103 -23.62 11.45 0.02
CA LEU A 103 -23.20 10.08 0.33
C LEU A 103 -22.64 9.99 1.75
N GLY A 104 -21.87 10.97 2.21
CA GLY A 104 -21.42 11.07 3.60
C GLY A 104 -22.58 11.06 4.61
N TYR A 105 -23.69 11.75 4.31
CA TYR A 105 -24.90 11.67 5.11
C TYR A 105 -25.54 10.28 5.10
N ILE A 106 -25.67 9.65 3.92
CA ILE A 106 -26.26 8.32 3.73
C ILE A 106 -25.43 7.23 4.44
N PHE A 107 -24.11 7.36 4.44
CA PHE A 107 -23.17 6.43 5.06
C PHE A 107 -22.78 6.83 6.50
N SER A 108 -23.41 7.85 7.11
CA SER A 108 -23.13 8.30 8.49
C SER A 108 -21.68 8.77 8.76
N CYS A 109 -21.05 9.40 7.77
CA CYS A 109 -19.71 10.02 7.82
C CYS A 109 -19.72 11.45 7.23
N LEU A 110 -20.76 12.23 7.60
CA LEU A 110 -21.04 13.55 7.04
C LEU A 110 -19.92 14.56 7.29
N ASP A 111 -19.39 14.63 8.52
CA ASP A 111 -18.42 15.65 8.91
C ASP A 111 -17.12 15.55 8.11
N GLU A 112 -16.59 14.33 8.00
CA GLU A 112 -15.41 14.03 7.18
C GLU A 112 -15.63 14.41 5.71
N CYS A 113 -16.81 14.12 5.15
CA CYS A 113 -17.13 14.43 3.76
C CYS A 113 -17.27 15.94 3.51
N ILE A 114 -17.78 16.71 4.48
CA ILE A 114 -17.81 18.18 4.40
C ILE A 114 -16.39 18.74 4.38
N ILE A 115 -15.52 18.26 5.28
CA ILE A 115 -14.13 18.71 5.36
C ILE A 115 -13.39 18.40 4.05
N MET A 116 -13.47 17.16 3.57
CA MET A 116 -12.86 16.76 2.30
C MET A 116 -13.42 17.59 1.13
N GLY A 117 -14.74 17.78 1.08
CA GLY A 117 -15.38 18.52 0.00
C GLY A 117 -15.00 20.01 -0.03
N ALA A 118 -14.97 20.65 1.14
CA ALA A 118 -14.51 22.02 1.28
C ALA A 118 -13.04 22.18 0.85
N ALA A 119 -12.17 21.25 1.27
CA ALA A 119 -10.75 21.27 0.91
C ALA A 119 -10.53 21.14 -0.60
N MET A 120 -11.34 20.33 -1.27
CA MET A 120 -11.27 20.11 -2.71
C MET A 120 -11.81 21.27 -3.56
N SER A 121 -12.74 22.06 -3.01
CA SER A 121 -13.27 23.26 -3.66
C SER A 121 -12.27 24.43 -3.64
N LEU A 122 -11.34 24.42 -2.68
CA LEU A 122 -10.33 25.45 -2.51
C LEU A 122 -9.03 25.14 -3.27
N LYS A 123 -8.14 26.13 -3.33
CA LYS A 123 -6.76 25.91 -3.79
C LYS A 123 -6.07 24.90 -2.86
N ASN A 124 -5.10 24.16 -3.40
CA ASN A 124 -4.34 23.18 -2.63
C ASN A 124 -3.73 23.82 -1.36
N MET A 125 -4.07 23.27 -0.19
CA MET A 125 -3.59 23.76 1.11
C MET A 125 -2.10 23.50 1.32
N PHE A 126 -1.51 22.52 0.64
CA PHE A 126 -0.09 22.23 0.75
C PHE A 126 0.71 23.15 -0.18
N SER A 127 1.78 23.72 0.37
CA SER A 127 2.78 24.50 -0.36
C SER A 127 3.91 23.58 -0.81
N CYS A 128 4.50 23.89 -1.97
CA CYS A 128 5.67 23.16 -2.48
C CYS A 128 6.77 24.16 -2.85
N PRO A 129 7.48 24.73 -1.85
CA PRO A 129 8.56 25.68 -2.10
C PRO A 129 9.67 25.04 -2.94
N PHE A 130 10.21 25.77 -3.92
CA PHE A 130 11.19 25.24 -4.89
C PHE A 130 12.39 24.52 -4.25
N LEU A 131 12.94 25.07 -3.18
CA LEU A 131 14.11 24.50 -2.48
C LEU A 131 13.76 23.37 -1.50
N GLN A 132 12.49 23.20 -1.13
CA GLN A 132 12.05 22.28 -0.09
C GLN A 132 10.99 21.28 -0.61
N ARG A 133 10.98 21.02 -1.92
CA ARG A 133 10.02 20.13 -2.57
C ARG A 133 9.99 18.74 -1.93
N MET A 134 11.15 18.20 -1.55
CA MET A 134 11.23 16.90 -0.87
C MET A 134 10.58 16.92 0.51
N ASN A 135 10.88 17.92 1.33
CA ASN A 135 10.30 18.04 2.67
C ASN A 135 8.79 18.25 2.62
N ALA A 136 8.30 19.05 1.65
CA ALA A 136 6.88 19.21 1.40
C ALA A 136 6.21 17.88 0.98
N TYR A 137 6.88 17.09 0.14
CA TYR A 137 6.41 15.76 -0.24
C TYR A 137 6.34 14.79 0.94
N ILE A 138 7.40 14.73 1.77
CA ILE A 138 7.42 13.91 2.99
C ILE A 138 6.31 14.33 3.94
N SER A 139 6.11 15.64 4.15
CA SER A 139 5.02 16.13 4.98
C SER A 139 3.65 15.68 4.44
N LYS A 140 3.45 15.69 3.13
CA LYS A 140 2.20 15.21 2.52
C LYS A 140 2.00 13.70 2.73
N LEU A 141 3.06 12.89 2.59
CA LEU A 141 3.02 11.46 2.89
C LEU A 141 2.67 11.17 4.35
N THR A 142 3.20 11.96 5.28
CA THR A 142 2.80 11.92 6.69
C THR A 142 1.30 12.15 6.86
N TRP A 143 0.76 13.19 6.23
CA TRP A 143 -0.69 13.48 6.32
C TRP A 143 -1.55 12.41 5.67
N ALA A 144 -1.02 11.71 4.67
CA ALA A 144 -1.71 10.59 4.06
C ALA A 144 -1.94 9.45 5.05
N ASP A 145 -1.07 9.29 6.06
CA ASP A 145 -1.20 8.30 7.14
C ASP A 145 -1.56 6.90 6.59
N GLY A 146 -0.92 6.56 5.48
CA GLY A 146 -1.15 5.33 4.77
C GLY A 146 -2.51 5.07 4.14
N SER A 147 -3.39 6.07 4.11
CA SER A 147 -4.62 6.00 3.33
C SER A 147 -4.38 5.91 1.80
N CYS A 148 -3.20 6.32 1.32
CA CYS A 148 -2.88 6.45 -0.11
C CYS A 148 -3.85 7.41 -0.84
N SER A 149 -4.35 8.43 -0.15
CA SER A 149 -5.36 9.35 -0.66
C SER A 149 -5.01 10.81 -0.38
N ASP A 150 -5.12 11.65 -1.41
CA ASP A 150 -4.98 13.09 -1.29
C ASP A 150 -6.07 13.70 -0.39
N MET A 151 -7.29 13.17 -0.45
CA MET A 151 -8.43 13.68 0.32
C MET A 151 -8.25 13.43 1.82
N PHE A 152 -7.68 12.28 2.19
CA PHE A 152 -7.31 11.98 3.57
C PHE A 152 -6.19 12.88 4.09
N CYS A 153 -5.24 13.29 3.23
CA CYS A 153 -4.22 14.27 3.62
C CYS A 153 -4.87 15.57 4.09
N PHE A 154 -5.87 16.06 3.34
CA PHE A 154 -6.61 17.26 3.70
C PHE A 154 -7.42 17.09 4.99
N LEU A 155 -8.13 15.95 5.11
CA LEU A 155 -8.92 15.61 6.28
C LEU A 155 -8.08 15.56 7.56
N ASN A 156 -6.96 14.84 7.54
CA ASN A 156 -6.08 14.66 8.69
C ASN A 156 -5.42 15.98 9.10
N ALA A 157 -4.94 16.77 8.13
CA ALA A 157 -4.36 18.08 8.39
C ALA A 157 -5.37 19.03 9.05
N TYR A 158 -6.63 19.03 8.59
CA TYR A 158 -7.70 19.84 9.17
C TYR A 158 -8.07 19.37 10.58
N LYS A 159 -8.28 18.06 10.81
CA LYS A 159 -8.61 17.51 12.12
C LYS A 159 -7.56 17.86 13.18
N VAL A 160 -6.27 17.76 12.85
CA VAL A 160 -5.18 18.15 13.75
C VAL A 160 -5.16 19.65 14.02
N TYR A 161 -5.40 20.47 12.99
CA TYR A 161 -5.48 21.93 13.13
C TYR A 161 -6.65 22.38 14.02
N GLU A 162 -7.81 21.75 13.88
CA GLU A 162 -9.01 22.00 14.68
C GLU A 162 -8.80 21.56 16.13
N GLU A 163 -8.25 20.38 16.35
CA GLU A 163 -7.93 19.85 17.68
C GLU A 163 -6.94 20.74 18.43
N ALA A 164 -5.91 21.24 17.73
CA ALA A 164 -4.94 22.17 18.30
C ALA A 164 -5.57 23.53 18.69
N HIS A 165 -6.61 23.97 17.98
CA HIS A 165 -7.42 25.13 18.37
C HIS A 165 -8.30 24.83 19.58
N ARG A 166 -8.99 23.69 19.58
CA ARG A 166 -9.90 23.25 20.65
C ARG A 166 -9.19 23.09 21.99
N THR A 167 -8.01 22.48 21.98
CA THR A 167 -7.16 22.28 23.17
C THR A 167 -6.39 23.53 23.60
N GLY A 168 -6.41 24.59 22.78
CA GLY A 168 -5.66 25.83 23.03
C GLY A 168 -4.14 25.67 22.88
N ARG A 169 -3.66 24.61 22.19
CA ARG A 169 -2.23 24.30 22.01
C ARG A 169 -1.48 25.47 21.35
N PHE A 170 -2.11 26.14 20.38
CA PHE A 170 -1.54 27.32 19.72
C PHE A 170 -1.42 28.57 20.62
N LYS A 171 -2.18 28.65 21.71
CA LYS A 171 -2.14 29.77 22.66
C LYS A 171 -1.12 29.58 23.78
N ARG A 172 -0.82 28.32 24.16
CA ARG A 172 0.03 27.98 25.32
C ARG A 172 1.53 28.00 25.05
N SER A 173 1.96 27.91 23.79
CA SER A 173 3.38 27.82 23.44
C SER A 173 3.78 28.86 22.40
N VAL A 174 4.71 29.73 22.79
CA VAL A 174 5.27 30.81 21.95
C VAL A 174 5.97 30.24 20.70
N ASN A 175 6.54 29.04 20.79
CA ASN A 175 7.29 28.39 19.70
C ASN A 175 6.40 27.52 18.79
N LEU A 176 5.19 27.15 19.23
CA LEU A 176 4.21 26.34 18.47
C LEU A 176 3.05 27.18 17.95
N GLY A 177 3.24 28.49 17.75
CA GLY A 177 2.20 29.35 17.18
C GLY A 177 1.68 28.83 15.83
N GLU A 178 0.44 29.19 15.49
CA GLU A 178 -0.28 28.74 14.29
C GLU A 178 0.56 28.83 13.00
N ARG A 179 1.33 29.91 12.86
CA ARG A 179 2.22 30.16 11.72
C ARG A 179 3.42 29.22 11.69
N ASN A 180 4.00 28.90 12.84
CA ASN A 180 5.13 27.97 12.92
C ASN A 180 4.68 26.55 12.58
N TRP A 181 3.52 26.14 13.11
CA TRP A 181 2.91 24.86 12.75
C TRP A 181 2.68 24.76 11.24
N ALA A 182 2.05 25.77 10.64
CA ALA A 182 1.80 25.80 9.20
C ALA A 182 3.11 25.74 8.38
N ASN A 183 4.15 26.45 8.80
CA ASN A 183 5.46 26.41 8.13
C ASN A 183 6.14 25.02 8.24
N CYS A 184 6.10 24.38 9.42
CA CYS A 184 6.71 23.07 9.63
C CYS A 184 6.08 21.97 8.75
N PHE A 185 4.78 22.06 8.50
CA PHE A 185 4.02 21.08 7.72
C PHE A 185 3.76 21.52 6.27
N PHE A 186 4.41 22.60 5.82
CA PHE A 186 4.23 23.16 4.49
C PHE A 186 2.77 23.50 4.16
N ILE A 187 1.96 23.90 5.15
CA ILE A 187 0.55 24.26 4.98
C ILE A 187 0.41 25.77 4.76
N GLN A 188 -0.43 26.15 3.80
CA GLN A 188 -0.80 27.54 3.54
C GLN A 188 -1.85 27.98 4.56
N LEU A 189 -1.42 28.79 5.54
CA LEU A 189 -2.26 29.15 6.68
C LEU A 189 -3.57 29.86 6.28
N ASN A 190 -3.52 30.76 5.30
CA ASN A 190 -4.72 31.46 4.83
C ASN A 190 -5.73 30.48 4.25
N THR A 191 -5.28 29.53 3.43
CA THR A 191 -6.13 28.48 2.85
C THR A 191 -6.74 27.58 3.93
N MET A 192 -6.00 27.28 5.01
CA MET A 192 -6.54 26.53 6.15
C MET A 192 -7.65 27.31 6.89
N LYS A 193 -7.52 28.63 7.00
CA LYS A 193 -8.56 29.49 7.57
C LYS A 193 -9.78 29.60 6.67
N ASP A 194 -9.56 29.77 5.36
CA ASP A 194 -10.62 29.78 4.35
C ASP A 194 -11.38 28.45 4.35
N LEU A 195 -10.64 27.33 4.49
CA LEU A 195 -11.21 25.99 4.63
C LEU A 195 -12.13 25.89 5.84
N LYS A 196 -11.66 26.33 7.02
CA LYS A 196 -12.49 26.34 8.23
C LYS A 196 -13.77 27.15 8.03
N SER A 197 -13.66 28.36 7.48
CA SER A 197 -14.84 29.20 7.21
C SER A 197 -15.82 28.54 6.24
N LEU A 198 -15.32 27.87 5.19
CA LEU A 198 -16.16 27.14 4.24
C LEU A 198 -16.83 25.91 4.88
N VAL A 199 -16.11 25.16 5.72
CA VAL A 199 -16.69 24.02 6.47
C VAL A 199 -17.83 24.50 7.36
N ASP A 200 -17.63 25.58 8.11
CA ASP A 200 -18.66 26.17 8.98
C ASP A 200 -19.88 26.64 8.17
N GLU A 201 -19.66 27.31 7.03
CA GLU A 201 -20.73 27.74 6.13
C GLU A 201 -21.52 26.56 5.56
N LEU A 202 -20.83 25.52 5.09
CA LEU A 202 -21.46 24.32 4.54
C LEU A 202 -22.29 23.59 5.60
N LYS A 203 -21.80 23.46 6.83
CA LYS A 203 -22.56 22.88 7.95
C LYS A 203 -23.86 23.64 8.18
N ILE A 204 -23.82 24.98 8.16
CA ILE A 204 -25.02 25.82 8.33
C ILE A 204 -26.00 25.62 7.16
N ARG A 205 -25.51 25.64 5.91
CA ARG A 205 -26.36 25.44 4.72
C ARG A 205 -27.01 24.08 4.71
N LEU A 206 -26.26 23.02 5.01
CA LEU A 206 -26.76 21.65 5.07
C LEU A 206 -27.79 21.49 6.18
N LYS A 207 -27.55 22.10 7.34
CA LYS A 207 -28.53 22.14 8.44
C LYS A 207 -29.85 22.78 8.00
N ASN A 208 -29.81 23.88 7.25
CA ASN A 208 -31.02 24.52 6.72
C ASN A 208 -31.76 23.65 5.68
N LEU A 209 -31.08 22.67 5.09
CA LEU A 209 -31.67 21.67 4.21
C LEU A 209 -32.18 20.44 4.97
N GLY A 210 -32.00 20.38 6.30
CA GLY A 210 -32.31 19.21 7.14
C GLY A 210 -31.21 18.13 7.15
N ILE A 211 -30.05 18.41 6.55
CA ILE A 211 -28.90 17.50 6.53
C ILE A 211 -27.99 17.91 7.69
N GLU A 212 -28.14 17.24 8.82
CA GLU A 212 -27.27 17.47 9.98
C GLU A 212 -26.76 16.15 10.56
N GLU A 213 -25.70 16.25 11.35
CA GLU A 213 -25.16 15.10 12.05
C GLU A 213 -26.17 14.63 13.11
N ILE A 214 -26.53 13.35 13.04
CA ILE A 214 -27.54 12.78 13.93
C ILE A 214 -26.91 12.62 15.33
N LEU A 215 -27.50 13.28 16.33
CA LEU A 215 -27.06 13.21 17.72
C LEU A 215 -27.91 12.18 18.49
N GLY A 216 -27.27 11.29 19.27
CA GLY A 216 -27.97 10.34 20.16
C GLY A 216 -27.37 8.93 20.17
N HIS A 217 -27.92 8.06 21.03
CA HIS A 217 -27.46 6.68 21.22
C HIS A 217 -27.75 5.76 20.01
N ASP A 218 -28.76 6.09 19.20
CA ASP A 218 -29.18 5.28 18.04
C ASP A 218 -28.41 5.61 16.75
N ARG A 219 -27.45 6.55 16.79
CA ARG A 219 -26.61 6.91 15.64
C ARG A 219 -25.76 5.70 15.22
N VAL A 220 -25.62 5.51 13.91
CA VAL A 220 -24.59 4.62 13.37
C VAL A 220 -23.21 5.21 13.63
N HIS A 221 -22.42 4.52 14.45
CA HIS A 221 -21.02 4.86 14.70
C HIS A 221 -20.11 3.87 13.97
N TRP A 222 -19.18 4.39 13.18
CA TRP A 222 -18.09 3.61 12.59
C TRP A 222 -16.90 3.61 13.53
N ALA A 223 -16.30 2.45 13.77
CA ALA A 223 -15.06 2.39 14.54
C ALA A 223 -13.93 3.17 13.82
N GLU A 224 -12.90 3.60 14.55
CA GLU A 224 -11.77 4.33 13.97
C GLU A 224 -11.07 3.53 12.85
N GLU A 225 -11.12 2.20 12.95
CA GLU A 225 -10.55 1.27 11.96
C GLU A 225 -11.46 1.09 10.74
N GLU A 226 -12.79 1.17 10.90
CA GLU A 226 -13.78 0.98 9.83
C GLU A 226 -13.97 2.25 8.99
N LEU A 227 -13.91 3.42 9.62
CA LEU A 227 -14.22 4.71 8.99
C LEU A 227 -13.41 4.98 7.71
N PRO A 228 -12.08 4.73 7.64
CA PRO A 228 -11.31 4.94 6.41
C PRO A 228 -11.82 4.13 5.22
N LEU A 229 -12.30 2.90 5.43
CA LEU A 229 -12.84 2.05 4.38
C LEU A 229 -14.15 2.63 3.85
N VAL A 230 -15.04 3.03 4.75
CA VAL A 230 -16.34 3.63 4.41
C VAL A 230 -16.15 4.95 3.65
N LEU A 231 -15.22 5.80 4.08
CA LEU A 231 -14.87 7.02 3.36
C LEU A 231 -14.36 6.73 1.95
N LYS A 232 -13.55 5.67 1.76
CA LYS A 232 -13.12 5.24 0.42
C LYS A 232 -14.28 4.75 -0.45
N VAL A 233 -15.26 4.04 0.13
CA VAL A 233 -16.50 3.66 -0.56
C VAL A 233 -17.29 4.91 -0.99
N VAL A 234 -17.40 5.91 -0.11
CA VAL A 234 -18.05 7.21 -0.43
C VAL A 234 -17.32 7.96 -1.53
N ILE A 235 -15.97 8.01 -1.49
CA ILE A 235 -15.14 8.61 -2.53
C ILE A 235 -15.35 7.89 -3.87
N ALA A 236 -15.37 6.55 -3.88
CA ALA A 236 -15.67 5.79 -5.08
C ALA A 236 -17.04 6.20 -5.66
N GLY A 237 -18.09 6.20 -4.82
CA GLY A 237 -19.43 6.55 -5.27
C GLY A 237 -19.64 8.00 -5.71
N ALA A 238 -18.86 8.94 -5.19
CA ALA A 238 -18.90 10.34 -5.55
C ALA A 238 -18.27 10.61 -6.93
N TYR A 239 -17.19 9.90 -7.24
CA TYR A 239 -16.37 10.13 -8.43
C TYR A 239 -16.54 9.08 -9.51
N TYR A 240 -17.45 8.11 -9.37
CA TYR A 240 -17.88 7.27 -10.49
C TYR A 240 -18.27 8.16 -11.70
N PRO A 241 -17.77 7.90 -12.92
CA PRO A 241 -17.02 6.72 -13.38
C PRO A 241 -15.49 6.92 -13.48
N ASN A 242 -14.89 7.88 -12.78
CA ASN A 242 -13.44 8.18 -12.82
C ASN A 242 -12.59 7.09 -12.12
N TYR A 243 -12.75 5.86 -12.58
CA TYR A 243 -12.19 4.63 -12.05
C TYR A 243 -11.11 4.15 -13.02
N PHE A 244 -9.96 3.81 -12.47
CA PHE A 244 -8.79 3.46 -13.27
C PHE A 244 -8.14 2.21 -12.67
N VAL A 245 -7.83 1.24 -13.53
CA VAL A 245 -7.14 -0.01 -13.17
C VAL A 245 -5.86 -0.13 -13.99
N ARG A 246 -4.80 -0.67 -13.38
CA ARG A 246 -3.51 -0.83 -14.06
C ARG A 246 -3.67 -1.78 -15.24
N GLY A 247 -3.16 -1.39 -16.42
CA GLY A 247 -3.22 -2.23 -17.62
C GLY A 247 -2.17 -3.33 -17.60
N ALA A 248 -2.48 -4.48 -18.21
CA ALA A 248 -1.54 -5.60 -18.39
C ALA A 248 -0.25 -5.22 -19.16
N SER A 249 -0.31 -4.16 -19.98
CA SER A 249 0.82 -3.63 -20.76
C SER A 249 1.77 -2.72 -19.98
N GLY A 250 1.39 -2.25 -18.78
CA GLY A 250 2.23 -1.44 -17.90
C GLY A 250 3.09 -2.26 -16.94
N GLY A 251 3.39 -3.51 -17.30
CA GLY A 251 4.26 -4.46 -16.60
C GLY A 251 3.89 -4.65 -15.13
N GLN A 252 3.16 -5.71 -14.79
CA GLN A 252 3.41 -6.33 -13.49
C GLN A 252 4.86 -6.82 -13.57
N ILE A 253 5.79 -6.07 -12.96
CA ILE A 253 7.14 -6.59 -12.76
C ILE A 253 6.94 -7.73 -11.76
N ASP A 254 7.02 -8.95 -12.28
CA ASP A 254 7.09 -10.16 -11.47
C ASP A 254 8.16 -9.93 -10.40
N GLU A 255 7.85 -10.28 -9.14
CA GLU A 255 8.79 -10.14 -8.04
C GLU A 255 10.13 -10.84 -8.36
N GLN A 256 10.08 -11.94 -9.13
CA GLN A 256 11.28 -12.60 -9.65
C GLN A 256 12.13 -11.67 -10.53
N GLU A 257 11.52 -10.94 -11.46
CA GLU A 257 12.26 -10.02 -12.34
C GLU A 257 12.74 -8.78 -11.57
N ALA A 258 11.97 -8.30 -10.57
CA ALA A 258 12.42 -7.23 -9.69
C ALA A 258 13.66 -7.63 -8.87
N VAL A 259 13.63 -8.80 -8.23
CA VAL A 259 14.77 -9.36 -7.46
C VAL A 259 15.99 -9.54 -8.36
N LYS A 260 15.79 -10.02 -9.60
CA LYS A 260 16.86 -10.14 -10.59
C LYS A 260 17.44 -8.79 -11.00
N GLN A 261 16.61 -7.76 -11.17
CA GLN A 261 17.08 -6.41 -11.49
C GLN A 261 17.96 -5.81 -10.39
N VAL A 262 17.68 -6.12 -9.12
CA VAL A 262 18.46 -5.70 -7.95
C VAL A 262 19.52 -6.73 -7.49
N MET A 263 19.87 -7.71 -8.34
CA MET A 263 20.92 -8.71 -8.08
C MET A 263 20.72 -9.54 -6.81
N GLY A 264 19.49 -10.03 -6.60
CA GLY A 264 19.17 -10.89 -5.45
C GLY A 264 18.96 -10.15 -4.14
N ARG A 265 19.01 -8.81 -4.15
CA ARG A 265 18.73 -7.97 -2.99
C ARG A 265 17.23 -7.80 -2.79
N ASP A 266 16.86 -7.34 -1.60
CA ASP A 266 15.49 -6.96 -1.28
C ASP A 266 15.00 -5.79 -2.16
N PRO A 267 14.03 -6.01 -3.06
CA PRO A 267 13.54 -4.96 -3.96
C PRO A 267 12.72 -3.89 -3.23
N TYR A 268 12.24 -4.16 -2.01
CA TYR A 268 11.45 -3.20 -1.22
C TYR A 268 12.31 -2.17 -0.48
N SER A 269 13.62 -2.40 -0.39
CA SER A 269 14.57 -1.52 0.30
C SER A 269 15.77 -1.11 -0.57
N THR A 270 15.85 -1.59 -1.82
CA THR A 270 16.98 -1.36 -2.72
C THR A 270 16.55 -0.59 -3.97
N VAL A 271 17.33 0.42 -4.34
CA VAL A 271 17.25 1.09 -5.64
C VAL A 271 18.55 0.90 -6.39
N TYR A 272 18.54 1.02 -7.72
CA TYR A 272 19.78 1.04 -8.49
C TYR A 272 19.90 2.34 -9.30
N LEU A 273 21.13 2.78 -9.52
CA LEU A 273 21.49 3.87 -10.40
C LEU A 273 22.07 3.25 -11.68
N SER A 274 21.69 3.76 -12.85
CA SER A 274 22.14 3.23 -14.14
C SER A 274 23.28 4.07 -14.75
N ASN A 275 23.96 3.54 -15.77
CA ASN A 275 25.00 4.21 -16.57
C ASN A 275 26.22 4.73 -15.78
N PHE A 276 26.63 4.03 -14.72
CA PHE A 276 27.93 4.25 -14.10
C PHE A 276 29.07 3.74 -15.01
N PRO A 277 30.24 4.41 -15.08
CA PRO A 277 31.32 3.98 -15.97
C PRO A 277 31.95 2.65 -15.54
N MET A 278 32.01 1.69 -16.46
CA MET A 278 32.56 0.33 -16.25
C MET A 278 34.07 0.30 -15.93
N ASN A 279 34.81 1.34 -16.36
CA ASN A 279 36.27 1.42 -16.27
C ASN A 279 36.74 2.19 -15.03
N GLN A 280 35.90 2.29 -14.00
CA GLN A 280 36.18 3.04 -12.78
C GLN A 280 35.96 2.13 -11.56
N PRO A 281 36.85 2.17 -10.55
CA PRO A 281 36.63 1.51 -9.27
C PRO A 281 35.52 2.26 -8.50
N GLY A 282 34.31 1.69 -8.50
CA GLY A 282 33.13 2.31 -7.94
C GLY A 282 33.23 2.60 -6.43
N GLU A 283 33.96 1.76 -5.70
CA GLU A 283 34.14 1.83 -4.25
C GLU A 283 34.75 3.16 -3.78
N LEU A 284 35.57 3.82 -4.61
CA LEU A 284 36.12 5.16 -4.31
C LEU A 284 35.04 6.24 -4.23
N TYR A 285 33.91 6.03 -4.90
CA TYR A 285 32.84 7.01 -5.04
C TYR A 285 31.62 6.68 -4.18
N ALA A 286 31.65 5.58 -3.41
CA ALA A 286 30.57 5.16 -2.52
C ALA A 286 30.15 6.31 -1.58
N GLN A 287 31.10 6.99 -0.95
CA GLN A 287 30.82 8.11 -0.05
C GLN A 287 30.23 9.33 -0.77
N SER A 288 30.62 9.58 -2.02
CA SER A 288 30.02 10.62 -2.86
C SER A 288 28.54 10.32 -3.18
N ILE A 289 28.24 9.06 -3.52
CA ILE A 289 26.87 8.60 -3.76
C ILE A 289 26.02 8.72 -2.50
N LYS A 290 26.56 8.31 -1.34
CA LYS A 290 25.91 8.47 -0.03
C LYS A 290 25.61 9.93 0.29
N ARG A 291 26.53 10.86 0.02
CA ARG A 291 26.31 12.31 0.21
C ARG A 291 25.17 12.84 -0.67
N VAL A 292 25.11 12.41 -1.92
CA VAL A 292 24.07 12.84 -2.87
C VAL A 292 22.69 12.31 -2.46
N LEU A 293 22.61 11.04 -2.04
CA LEU A 293 21.36 10.39 -1.64
C LEU A 293 21.00 10.57 -0.16
N ASN A 294 21.79 11.34 0.61
CA ASN A 294 21.58 11.55 2.05
C ASN A 294 20.19 12.13 2.37
N VAL A 295 19.56 12.81 1.40
CA VAL A 295 18.19 13.29 1.49
C VAL A 295 17.17 12.13 1.64
N CYS A 296 17.46 10.96 1.09
CA CYS A 296 16.63 9.76 1.20
C CYS A 296 16.75 9.12 2.59
N ALA A 297 17.98 8.78 2.99
CA ALA A 297 18.27 8.18 4.28
C ALA A 297 19.68 8.60 4.77
N PRO A 298 19.88 8.79 6.08
CA PRO A 298 21.20 9.10 6.62
C PRO A 298 22.14 7.89 6.62
N LYS A 299 21.58 6.68 6.73
CA LYS A 299 22.30 5.41 6.68
C LYS A 299 21.91 4.71 5.39
N MET A 300 22.89 4.28 4.59
CA MET A 300 22.66 3.48 3.37
C MET A 300 23.94 2.75 2.97
N GLN A 301 23.80 1.74 2.13
CA GLN A 301 24.92 0.99 1.55
C GLN A 301 24.90 1.04 0.04
N VAL A 302 26.11 1.04 -0.53
CA VAL A 302 26.33 1.16 -1.96
C VAL A 302 27.15 -0.04 -2.39
N PHE A 303 26.65 -0.77 -3.36
CA PHE A 303 27.27 -1.97 -3.90
C PHE A 303 27.55 -1.81 -5.39
N PHE A 304 28.67 -2.37 -5.81
CA PHE A 304 29.14 -2.39 -7.18
C PHE A 304 29.35 -3.84 -7.60
N ASP A 305 28.84 -4.21 -8.77
CA ASP A 305 29.03 -5.53 -9.37
C ASP A 305 30.00 -5.48 -10.58
N GLY A 306 30.60 -4.32 -10.83
CA GLY A 306 31.41 -4.04 -12.01
C GLY A 306 30.60 -3.82 -13.28
N SER A 307 29.27 -3.76 -13.19
CA SER A 307 28.40 -3.31 -14.27
C SER A 307 28.22 -1.78 -14.23
N SER A 308 27.37 -1.26 -15.12
CA SER A 308 27.00 0.15 -15.15
C SER A 308 25.90 0.46 -14.13
N LYS A 309 25.50 -0.53 -13.33
CA LYS A 309 24.53 -0.36 -12.26
C LYS A 309 25.25 -0.21 -10.93
N VAL A 310 24.72 0.69 -10.11
CA VAL A 310 25.15 0.87 -8.73
C VAL A 310 23.95 0.66 -7.83
N TYR A 311 24.04 -0.31 -6.94
CA TYR A 311 22.93 -0.69 -6.08
C TYR A 311 23.03 0.05 -4.76
N VAL A 312 21.95 0.72 -4.36
CA VAL A 312 21.85 1.45 -3.10
C VAL A 312 20.77 0.80 -2.24
N GLN A 313 21.20 0.16 -1.16
CA GLN A 313 20.30 -0.47 -0.21
C GLN A 313 20.10 0.43 1.01
N PHE A 314 18.84 0.73 1.29
CA PHE A 314 18.45 1.48 2.48
C PHE A 314 18.21 0.53 3.66
N PRO A 315 18.37 1.00 4.90
CA PRO A 315 17.94 0.25 6.07
C PRO A 315 16.47 -0.11 5.94
N ARG A 316 16.14 -1.35 6.30
CA ARG A 316 14.75 -1.72 6.60
C ARG A 316 14.31 -0.84 7.76
N VAL A 317 13.24 -0.08 7.56
CA VAL A 317 12.68 0.76 8.62
C VAL A 317 11.97 -0.19 9.56
N ILE A 318 12.66 -0.57 10.64
CA ILE A 318 12.03 -1.12 11.84
C ILE A 318 11.12 -0.01 12.35
N LYS A 319 9.86 -0.33 12.65
CA LYS A 319 8.94 0.61 13.30
C LYS A 319 9.65 1.20 14.51
N GLU A 320 10.03 2.48 14.44
CA GLU A 320 10.69 3.15 15.56
C GLU A 320 9.61 3.38 16.64
N ASP A 321 9.70 2.63 17.74
CA ASP A 321 8.89 2.83 18.92
C ASP A 321 9.18 4.18 19.59
N GLY A 322 8.13 4.84 20.06
CA GLY A 322 8.19 5.54 21.35
C GLY A 322 8.50 7.04 21.40
N ASP A 323 8.41 7.83 20.32
CA ASP A 323 8.43 9.30 20.47
C ASP A 323 7.17 9.96 19.87
N ASP A 324 6.34 10.55 20.73
CA ASP A 324 5.17 11.41 20.43
C ASP A 324 5.52 12.57 19.47
N ARG A 325 6.80 12.79 19.16
CA ARG A 325 7.31 13.80 18.22
C ARG A 325 7.65 13.28 16.83
N LYS A 326 7.59 11.98 16.56
CA LYS A 326 7.82 11.42 15.23
C LYS A 326 6.48 11.06 14.58
N MET A 327 5.78 12.10 14.13
CA MET A 327 4.65 12.04 13.19
C MET A 327 5.05 11.46 11.80
N PHE A 328 6.18 10.77 11.70
CA PHE A 328 6.83 10.41 10.44
C PHE A 328 6.83 8.88 10.25
N ALA A 329 5.89 8.44 9.42
CA ALA A 329 6.00 7.31 8.49
C ALA A 329 5.90 5.87 9.03
N ALA A 330 4.67 5.34 9.03
CA ALA A 330 4.43 4.04 8.42
C ALA A 330 3.70 4.28 7.09
N ILE A 331 4.44 4.27 5.97
CA ILE A 331 3.82 4.21 4.64
C ILE A 331 3.31 2.76 4.49
N PRO A 332 2.09 2.53 3.98
CA PRO A 332 1.54 1.19 3.79
C PRO A 332 2.34 0.41 2.76
N GLY A 333 2.42 -0.89 3.00
CA GLY A 333 3.11 -1.83 2.13
C GLY A 333 4.53 -2.11 2.60
N LYS A 334 5.20 -3.02 1.88
CA LYS A 334 6.54 -3.52 2.24
C LYS A 334 7.68 -2.54 1.86
N VAL A 335 7.39 -1.51 1.04
CA VAL A 335 8.39 -0.58 0.48
C VAL A 335 8.83 0.48 1.49
N SER A 336 10.14 0.64 1.67
CA SER A 336 10.73 1.62 2.59
C SER A 336 10.49 3.08 2.15
N LEU A 337 10.23 3.99 3.10
CA LEU A 337 10.15 5.45 2.87
C LEU A 337 11.36 5.99 2.08
N SER A 338 12.54 5.40 2.27
CA SER A 338 13.76 5.80 1.58
C SER A 338 13.69 5.56 0.07
N VAL A 339 13.03 4.47 -0.34
CA VAL A 339 12.76 4.16 -1.75
C VAL A 339 11.80 5.19 -2.35
N TYR A 340 10.75 5.58 -1.61
CA TYR A 340 9.85 6.66 -2.04
C TYR A 340 10.55 7.98 -2.30
N LYS A 341 11.45 8.37 -1.39
CA LYS A 341 12.24 9.58 -1.54
C LYS A 341 13.16 9.48 -2.76
N ALA A 342 13.78 8.32 -2.99
CA ALA A 342 14.65 8.10 -4.15
C ALA A 342 13.87 8.20 -5.48
N VAL A 343 12.70 7.56 -5.59
CA VAL A 343 11.83 7.68 -6.76
C VAL A 343 11.35 9.12 -6.93
N LYS A 344 11.03 9.82 -5.83
CA LYS A 344 10.61 11.22 -5.91
C LYS A 344 11.74 12.15 -6.36
N LEU A 345 12.98 11.91 -5.96
CA LEU A 345 14.15 12.68 -6.46
C LEU A 345 14.25 12.59 -7.98
N ARG A 346 14.06 11.39 -8.55
CA ARG A 346 14.00 11.17 -10.01
C ARG A 346 12.85 11.95 -10.64
N GLN A 347 11.63 11.85 -10.11
CA GLN A 347 10.47 12.59 -10.63
C GLN A 347 10.65 14.11 -10.60
N MET A 348 11.44 14.62 -9.65
CA MET A 348 11.77 16.05 -9.56
C MET A 348 12.86 16.50 -10.54
N ASN A 349 13.45 15.58 -11.31
CA ASN A 349 14.59 15.84 -12.20
C ASN A 349 15.74 16.54 -11.45
N THR A 350 16.03 16.04 -10.25
CA THR A 350 17.05 16.60 -9.38
C THR A 350 18.41 16.12 -9.87
N ARG A 351 19.24 17.03 -10.39
CA ARG A 351 20.56 16.71 -10.93
C ARG A 351 21.44 15.99 -9.92
N LEU A 352 21.56 14.67 -10.08
CA LEU A 352 22.56 13.86 -9.38
C LEU A 352 23.89 14.00 -10.15
N ALA A 353 24.88 14.64 -9.54
CA ALA A 353 26.20 14.83 -10.15
C ALA A 353 27.26 14.11 -9.31
N ILE A 354 27.94 13.13 -9.92
CA ILE A 354 29.07 12.44 -9.31
C ILE A 354 30.33 12.84 -10.06
N HIS A 355 31.30 13.39 -9.34
CA HIS A 355 32.58 13.82 -9.88
C HIS A 355 33.59 12.67 -9.80
N LEU A 356 34.13 12.26 -10.95
CA LEU A 356 35.03 11.11 -11.10
C LEU A 356 36.44 11.56 -11.50
N LEU A 357 37.44 10.80 -11.02
CA LEU A 357 38.84 10.90 -11.45
C LEU A 357 39.01 10.35 -12.86
N THR A 358 40.16 10.63 -13.51
CA THR A 358 40.52 9.91 -14.74
C THR A 358 40.71 8.41 -14.44
N PRO A 359 40.38 7.49 -15.38
CA PRO A 359 40.44 6.05 -15.13
C PRO A 359 41.80 5.56 -14.60
N SER A 360 42.90 6.11 -15.15
CA SER A 360 44.26 5.78 -14.72
C SER A 360 44.56 6.20 -13.28
N GLU A 361 44.04 7.35 -12.85
CA GLU A 361 44.28 7.90 -11.53
C GLU A 361 43.40 7.23 -10.47
N ALA A 362 42.15 6.90 -10.84
CA ALA A 362 41.25 6.13 -10.01
C ALA A 362 41.83 4.74 -9.70
N GLU A 363 42.36 4.03 -10.71
CA GLU A 363 42.99 2.72 -10.55
C GLU A 363 44.23 2.80 -9.64
N ARG A 364 45.06 3.82 -9.81
CA ARG A 364 46.24 4.07 -8.96
C ARG A 364 45.84 4.28 -7.51
N ARG A 365 44.81 5.08 -7.25
CA ARG A 365 44.29 5.38 -5.91
C ARG A 365 43.63 4.16 -5.26
N ALA A 366 42.86 3.39 -6.02
CA ALA A 366 42.26 2.14 -5.55
C ALA A 366 43.33 1.11 -5.13
N LYS A 367 44.44 0.99 -5.88
CA LYS A 367 45.57 0.12 -5.52
C LYS A 367 46.30 0.58 -4.27
N MET A 368 46.57 1.88 -4.12
CA MET A 368 47.19 2.42 -2.90
C MET A 368 46.34 2.20 -1.64
N MET A 369 45.01 2.18 -1.78
CA MET A 369 44.06 1.97 -0.68
C MET A 369 43.73 0.48 -0.44
N GLY A 370 44.37 -0.46 -1.16
CA GLY A 370 44.09 -1.90 -1.03
C GLY A 370 42.68 -2.31 -1.47
N LEU A 371 41.98 -1.48 -2.24
CA LEU A 371 40.61 -1.75 -2.71
C LEU A 371 40.59 -2.73 -3.88
N ALA A 372 41.67 -2.78 -4.68
CA ALA A 372 41.84 -3.74 -5.77
C ALA A 372 41.89 -5.20 -5.26
N ASP A 373 42.62 -5.44 -4.17
CA ASP A 373 42.72 -6.76 -3.51
C ASP A 373 41.38 -7.19 -2.89
N LYS A 374 40.50 -6.26 -2.53
CA LYS A 374 39.17 -6.55 -1.95
C LYS A 374 38.24 -7.16 -3.00
N ARG A 375 38.31 -6.69 -4.25
CA ARG A 375 37.60 -7.25 -5.40
C ARG A 375 38.11 -8.65 -5.77
N GLU A 376 39.43 -8.84 -5.78
CA GLU A 376 40.04 -10.17 -6.00
C GLU A 376 39.78 -11.15 -4.85
N ARG A 377 39.81 -10.69 -3.58
CA ARG A 377 39.48 -11.52 -2.40
C ARG A 377 38.02 -11.95 -2.36
N MET A 378 37.10 -11.06 -2.75
CA MET A 378 35.68 -11.38 -2.84
C MET A 378 35.42 -12.40 -3.96
N LEU A 379 36.04 -12.23 -5.12
CA LEU A 379 36.00 -13.22 -6.21
C LEU A 379 36.68 -14.53 -5.83
N SER A 380 37.78 -14.50 -5.07
CA SER A 380 38.50 -15.69 -4.61
C SER A 380 37.77 -16.42 -3.48
N LEU A 381 37.05 -15.72 -2.59
CA LEU A 381 36.18 -16.34 -1.56
C LEU A 381 35.02 -17.11 -2.22
N VAL A 382 34.42 -16.55 -3.28
CA VAL A 382 33.41 -17.23 -4.10
C VAL A 382 34.00 -18.42 -4.86
N ALA A 383 35.26 -18.34 -5.29
CA ALA A 383 35.96 -19.44 -5.96
C ALA A 383 36.42 -20.55 -4.99
N MET A 384 36.82 -20.19 -3.76
CA MET A 384 37.23 -21.11 -2.68
C MET A 384 36.04 -21.85 -2.05
N ALA A 385 34.83 -21.32 -2.18
CA ALA A 385 33.58 -21.97 -1.76
C ALA A 385 33.20 -23.23 -2.59
N LYS A 386 34.03 -23.66 -3.55
CA LYS A 386 33.82 -24.88 -4.34
C LYS A 386 34.58 -26.11 -3.84
N THR A 387 35.39 -25.99 -2.79
CA THR A 387 36.19 -27.10 -2.28
C THR A 387 35.98 -27.27 -0.77
N PRO A 388 35.49 -28.44 -0.30
CA PRO A 388 35.39 -28.73 1.13
C PRO A 388 36.79 -28.75 1.75
N ARG A 389 37.00 -28.00 2.84
CA ARG A 389 38.21 -28.16 3.66
C ARG A 389 38.08 -29.41 4.51
N SER A 390 39.06 -30.30 4.44
CA SER A 390 39.26 -31.38 5.40
C SER A 390 39.82 -30.83 6.72
N PRO A 391 39.38 -31.31 7.89
CA PRO A 391 39.82 -30.81 9.18
C PRO A 391 41.15 -31.46 9.58
N THR A 392 42.28 -30.92 9.13
CA THR A 392 43.62 -31.26 9.67
C THR A 392 44.61 -30.13 9.41
N GLU A 393 44.43 -28.98 10.07
CA GLU A 393 45.55 -28.05 10.29
C GLU A 393 45.48 -27.53 11.73
N GLU A 394 46.30 -28.14 12.59
CA GLU A 394 46.62 -27.63 13.92
C GLU A 394 47.43 -26.34 13.76
N GLY A 395 46.72 -25.21 13.87
CA GLY A 395 47.31 -23.87 13.74
C GLY A 395 46.25 -22.79 13.65
N ALA A 396 45.16 -22.89 14.42
CA ALA A 396 44.20 -21.80 14.51
C ALA A 396 44.80 -20.68 15.38
N GLU A 397 45.27 -19.61 14.74
CA GLU A 397 45.57 -18.36 15.43
C GLU A 397 44.33 -17.92 16.23
N THR A 398 44.53 -17.50 17.48
CA THR A 398 43.44 -16.98 18.33
C THR A 398 42.73 -15.84 17.60
N PRO A 399 41.39 -15.86 17.49
CA PRO A 399 40.65 -14.86 16.72
C PRO A 399 40.91 -13.45 17.25
N SER A 400 41.06 -12.49 16.35
CA SER A 400 41.29 -11.09 16.74
C SER A 400 40.07 -10.52 17.50
N LYS A 401 40.28 -9.52 18.36
CA LYS A 401 39.18 -8.84 19.07
C LYS A 401 38.06 -8.37 18.12
N ASP A 402 38.43 -7.87 16.94
CA ASP A 402 37.47 -7.39 15.94
C ASP A 402 36.65 -8.54 15.31
N GLU A 403 37.22 -9.74 15.17
CA GLU A 403 36.50 -10.91 14.68
C GLU A 403 35.52 -11.46 15.71
N LEU A 404 35.90 -11.48 16.98
CA LEU A 404 35.00 -11.86 18.08
C LEU A 404 33.80 -10.91 18.16
N ILE A 405 34.03 -9.59 18.09
CA ILE A 405 32.94 -8.58 18.07
C ILE A 405 32.01 -8.79 16.87
N LYS A 406 32.57 -9.07 15.68
CA LYS A 406 31.77 -9.34 14.48
C LYS A 406 30.90 -10.59 14.62
N ARG A 407 31.39 -11.63 15.29
CA ARG A 407 30.62 -12.84 15.61
C ARG A 407 29.51 -12.54 16.63
N ALA A 408 29.84 -11.79 17.69
CA ALA A 408 28.88 -11.43 18.74
C ALA A 408 27.70 -10.58 18.25
N LEU A 409 27.89 -9.79 17.18
CA LEU A 409 26.84 -8.91 16.64
C LEU A 409 25.76 -9.63 15.84
N LYS A 410 25.95 -10.91 15.49
CA LYS A 410 25.03 -11.66 14.64
C LYS A 410 24.42 -12.83 15.39
N PRO A 411 23.11 -13.09 15.24
CA PRO A 411 22.51 -14.27 15.83
C PRO A 411 22.86 -15.52 15.04
N MET A 412 22.84 -16.66 15.72
CA MET A 412 22.80 -17.95 15.04
C MET A 412 21.40 -18.14 14.46
N LEU A 413 21.31 -18.39 13.16
CA LEU A 413 20.04 -18.58 12.46
C LEU A 413 19.83 -20.07 12.13
N PRO A 414 18.56 -20.51 11.98
CA PRO A 414 18.26 -21.90 11.66
C PRO A 414 18.85 -22.34 10.32
N GLY A 415 19.57 -23.45 10.34
CA GLY A 415 20.14 -24.06 9.16
C GLY A 415 19.09 -24.60 8.19
N ILE A 416 19.50 -24.96 6.98
CA ILE A 416 18.57 -25.43 5.94
C ILE A 416 17.86 -26.75 6.33
N SER A 417 18.48 -27.55 7.19
CA SER A 417 17.92 -28.77 7.79
C SER A 417 17.02 -28.53 9.00
N ASP A 418 17.07 -27.34 9.61
CA ASP A 418 16.37 -27.05 10.85
C ASP A 418 14.93 -26.67 10.55
N SER A 419 14.06 -27.68 10.38
CA SER A 419 12.65 -27.47 10.06
C SER A 419 11.80 -27.11 11.28
N PHE A 420 12.19 -27.57 12.47
CA PHE A 420 11.50 -27.29 13.73
C PHE A 420 12.49 -26.83 14.78
N ILE A 421 12.19 -25.72 15.45
CA ILE A 421 13.01 -25.17 16.53
C ILE A 421 12.12 -24.78 17.71
N ALA A 422 12.67 -24.80 18.93
CA ALA A 422 12.00 -24.30 20.12
C ALA A 422 12.46 -22.88 20.42
N ILE A 423 11.53 -21.96 20.57
CA ILE A 423 11.82 -20.54 20.83
C ILE A 423 11.02 -19.98 22.01
N THR A 424 11.51 -18.86 22.53
CA THR A 424 10.80 -17.96 23.42
C THR A 424 10.80 -16.58 22.78
N ILE A 425 9.66 -15.90 22.77
CA ILE A 425 9.56 -14.53 22.23
C ILE A 425 10.21 -13.60 23.25
N SER A 426 11.10 -12.72 22.81
CA SER A 426 11.85 -11.82 23.69
C SER A 426 11.36 -10.37 23.59
N ASN A 427 10.87 -9.96 22.42
CA ASN A 427 10.28 -8.64 22.19
C ASN A 427 9.12 -8.75 21.16
N PRO A 428 7.87 -8.85 21.62
CA PRO A 428 6.69 -8.91 20.74
C PRO A 428 6.33 -7.51 20.24
N ILE A 429 6.65 -7.20 18.98
CA ILE A 429 6.24 -5.91 18.36
C ILE A 429 4.90 -6.11 17.64
N ASP A 430 4.85 -7.00 16.65
CA ASP A 430 3.60 -7.44 16.02
C ASP A 430 3.79 -8.78 15.28
N PRO A 431 2.72 -9.44 14.79
CA PRO A 431 2.87 -10.71 14.06
C PRO A 431 3.72 -10.63 12.78
N GLY A 432 3.92 -9.43 12.23
CA GLY A 432 4.77 -9.17 11.06
C GLY A 432 6.24 -8.89 11.39
N HIS A 433 6.57 -8.67 12.67
CA HIS A 433 7.93 -8.37 13.13
C HIS A 433 8.00 -8.58 14.64
N PHE A 434 8.80 -9.52 15.11
CA PHE A 434 9.06 -9.75 16.53
C PHE A 434 10.44 -10.37 16.71
N TRP A 435 10.95 -10.36 17.94
CA TRP A 435 12.24 -10.98 18.26
C TRP A 435 12.04 -12.21 19.11
N ALA A 436 12.87 -13.23 18.85
CA ALA A 436 12.85 -14.48 19.59
C ALA A 436 14.25 -14.98 19.92
N GLN A 437 14.32 -15.86 20.93
CA GLN A 437 15.53 -16.54 21.39
C GLN A 437 15.31 -18.06 21.33
N TYR A 438 16.37 -18.85 21.12
CA TYR A 438 16.28 -20.30 21.27
C TYR A 438 15.96 -20.68 22.71
N SER A 439 14.97 -21.56 22.92
CA SER A 439 14.58 -22.00 24.27
C SER A 439 15.67 -22.80 24.99
N ASP A 440 16.55 -23.46 24.26
CA ASP A 440 17.63 -24.30 24.79
C ASP A 440 18.87 -23.49 25.23
N GLU A 441 19.00 -22.23 24.78
CA GLU A 441 20.18 -21.38 25.04
C GLU A 441 20.12 -20.59 26.35
N ARG A 442 19.22 -20.93 27.30
CA ARG A 442 19.13 -20.24 28.62
C ARG A 442 20.48 -20.15 29.34
N GLY A 443 21.36 -21.13 29.17
CA GLY A 443 22.71 -21.13 29.74
C GLY A 443 23.61 -20.02 29.22
N SER A 444 23.53 -19.69 27.93
CA SER A 444 24.32 -18.62 27.30
C SER A 444 23.89 -17.25 27.81
N LEU A 445 22.58 -16.99 27.85
CA LEU A 445 22.01 -15.75 28.37
C LEU A 445 22.34 -15.55 29.86
N GLN A 446 22.21 -16.61 30.67
CA GLN A 446 22.58 -16.59 32.09
C GLN A 446 24.07 -16.29 32.28
N ARG A 447 24.95 -16.87 31.45
CA ARG A 447 26.39 -16.57 31.47
C ARG A 447 26.68 -15.11 31.13
N ILE A 448 26.06 -14.58 30.08
CA ILE A 448 26.18 -13.16 29.70
C ILE A 448 25.76 -12.27 30.88
N MET A 449 24.59 -12.51 31.46
CA MET A 449 24.08 -11.73 32.59
C MET A 449 24.98 -11.81 33.82
N HIS A 450 25.45 -13.00 34.14
CA HIS A 450 26.37 -13.21 35.27
C HIS A 450 27.67 -12.44 35.06
N CYS A 451 28.30 -12.54 33.89
CA CYS A 451 29.58 -11.88 33.62
C CYS A 451 29.49 -10.36 33.60
N LEU A 452 28.38 -9.79 33.10
CA LEU A 452 28.18 -8.34 33.03
C LEU A 452 27.81 -7.72 34.39
N ASN A 453 27.10 -8.46 35.25
CA ASN A 453 26.48 -7.91 36.45
C ASN A 453 27.00 -8.48 37.79
N ALA A 454 27.96 -9.42 37.76
CA ALA A 454 28.54 -9.97 38.98
C ALA A 454 29.34 -8.91 39.77
N GLN A 455 29.01 -8.74 41.06
CA GLN A 455 29.61 -7.74 41.94
C GLN A 455 31.12 -7.92 42.19
N ASN A 456 31.67 -9.10 41.91
CA ASN A 456 33.08 -9.44 42.17
C ASN A 456 33.97 -9.34 40.92
N VAL A 457 33.42 -9.04 39.74
CA VAL A 457 34.18 -9.00 38.48
C VAL A 457 34.17 -7.56 37.95
N ARG A 458 35.36 -6.95 37.77
CA ARG A 458 35.50 -5.63 37.12
C ARG A 458 35.39 -5.77 35.59
N SER A 459 34.32 -6.40 35.12
CA SER A 459 34.09 -6.73 33.71
C SER A 459 33.80 -5.52 32.83
N LEU A 460 33.39 -4.41 33.44
CA LEU A 460 32.92 -3.21 32.77
C LEU A 460 33.79 -2.01 33.15
N VAL A 461 34.28 -1.30 32.15
CA VAL A 461 35.15 -0.13 32.32
C VAL A 461 34.50 1.13 31.74
N SER A 462 34.93 2.30 32.23
CA SER A 462 34.49 3.58 31.67
C SER A 462 34.98 3.73 30.23
N LEU A 463 34.15 4.33 29.38
CA LEU A 463 34.51 4.59 27.99
C LEU A 463 35.76 5.46 27.88
N SER A 464 36.69 5.04 27.01
CA SER A 464 37.95 5.73 26.72
C SER A 464 37.80 6.90 25.72
N GLY A 465 36.60 7.09 25.16
CA GLY A 465 36.26 8.16 24.22
C GLY A 465 34.76 8.19 23.92
N ARG A 466 34.35 9.03 22.96
CA ARG A 466 32.94 9.09 22.53
C ARG A 466 32.53 7.79 21.84
N PRO A 467 31.31 7.27 22.13
CA PRO A 467 30.82 6.08 21.46
C PRO A 467 30.66 6.32 19.95
N ARG A 468 30.89 5.29 19.16
CA ARG A 468 30.68 5.31 17.70
C ARG A 468 29.41 4.55 17.35
N VAL A 469 28.68 5.00 16.33
CA VAL A 469 27.56 4.24 15.77
C VAL A 469 28.07 2.89 15.26
N GLY A 470 27.38 1.81 15.63
CA GLY A 470 27.76 0.43 15.37
C GLY A 470 28.69 -0.20 16.41
N GLN A 471 29.19 0.56 17.39
CA GLN A 471 30.04 0.02 18.46
C GLN A 471 29.21 -0.84 19.42
N LEU A 472 29.73 -2.02 19.76
CA LEU A 472 29.19 -2.89 20.81
C LEU A 472 29.69 -2.41 22.17
N LEU A 473 28.77 -2.16 23.11
CA LEU A 473 29.03 -1.66 24.46
C LEU A 473 28.08 -2.32 25.47
N ALA A 474 28.33 -2.13 26.76
CA ALA A 474 27.37 -2.46 27.80
C ALA A 474 26.49 -1.25 28.12
N ALA A 475 25.17 -1.43 28.04
CA ALA A 475 24.19 -0.38 28.35
C ALA A 475 23.27 -0.83 29.49
N PRO A 476 22.85 0.10 30.37
CA PRO A 476 21.93 -0.22 31.45
C PRO A 476 20.50 -0.31 30.93
N TYR A 477 19.74 -1.27 31.46
CA TYR A 477 18.29 -1.37 31.31
C TYR A 477 17.66 -1.58 32.69
N THR A 478 16.47 -1.00 32.90
CA THR A 478 15.73 -1.15 34.17
C THR A 478 14.72 -2.26 34.00
N ASP A 479 14.94 -3.39 34.67
CA ASP A 479 14.03 -4.53 34.61
C ASP A 479 12.72 -4.23 35.40
N SER A 480 11.74 -5.09 35.21
CA SER A 480 10.43 -5.11 35.89
C SER A 480 10.51 -4.97 37.42
N ASP A 481 11.57 -5.51 38.03
CA ASP A 481 11.86 -5.42 39.47
C ASP A 481 12.53 -4.09 39.90
N HIS A 482 12.59 -3.09 39.00
CA HIS A 482 13.29 -1.81 39.18
C HIS A 482 14.81 -1.93 39.43
N THR A 483 15.40 -3.08 39.11
CA THR A 483 16.84 -3.32 39.15
C THR A 483 17.49 -2.84 37.86
N ILE A 484 18.60 -2.10 38.00
CA ILE A 484 19.39 -1.65 36.85
C ILE A 484 20.48 -2.68 36.59
N LEU A 485 20.40 -3.36 35.46
CA LEU A 485 21.38 -4.34 34.99
C LEU A 485 22.00 -3.86 33.67
N TYR A 486 23.21 -4.32 33.39
CA TYR A 486 23.93 -4.06 32.15
C TYR A 486 23.76 -5.23 31.17
N TYR A 487 23.51 -4.88 29.91
CA TYR A 487 23.25 -5.80 28.81
C TYR A 487 24.16 -5.45 27.63
N ARG A 488 24.43 -6.41 26.74
CA ARG A 488 25.16 -6.15 25.50
C ARG A 488 24.28 -5.33 24.55
N ALA A 489 24.81 -4.20 24.10
CA ALA A 489 24.06 -3.23 23.31
C ALA A 489 24.92 -2.68 22.17
N ARG A 490 24.33 -2.58 20.97
CA ARG A 490 24.93 -1.88 19.84
C ARG A 490 24.45 -0.43 19.81
N VAL A 491 25.35 0.51 19.59
CA VAL A 491 24.98 1.93 19.44
C VAL A 491 24.33 2.15 18.07
N ASP A 492 23.06 2.54 18.05
CA ASP A 492 22.32 2.78 16.81
C ASP A 492 22.33 4.26 16.42
N SER A 493 22.12 5.20 17.36
CA SER A 493 22.20 6.63 17.06
C SER A 493 22.67 7.47 18.25
N ILE A 494 23.18 8.67 17.98
CA ILE A 494 23.68 9.62 19.00
C ILE A 494 23.03 10.97 18.77
N THR A 495 22.19 11.39 19.72
CA THR A 495 21.50 12.69 19.70
C THR A 495 22.19 13.65 20.66
N LEU A 496 22.74 14.74 20.10
CA LEU A 496 23.38 15.80 20.87
C LEU A 496 22.31 16.67 21.53
N THR A 497 22.24 16.66 22.86
CA THR A 497 21.34 17.57 23.60
C THR A 497 22.13 18.51 24.51
N PRO A 498 21.63 19.74 24.76
CA PRO A 498 22.28 20.69 25.67
C PRO A 498 22.41 20.16 27.11
N SER A 499 21.57 19.20 27.50
CA SER A 499 21.52 18.56 28.83
C SER A 499 22.36 17.28 28.96
N GLY A 500 23.09 16.89 27.91
CA GLY A 500 23.87 15.66 27.82
C GLY A 500 23.49 14.82 26.62
N ASN A 501 24.45 14.13 26.01
CA ASN A 501 24.17 13.33 24.81
C ASN A 501 23.29 12.13 25.18
N SER A 502 22.20 11.96 24.41
CA SER A 502 21.33 10.80 24.47
C SER A 502 21.77 9.82 23.38
N VAL A 503 21.96 8.56 23.74
CA VAL A 503 22.43 7.50 22.86
C VAL A 503 21.33 6.46 22.76
N GLU A 504 20.89 6.17 21.55
CA GLU A 504 19.97 5.09 21.26
C GLU A 504 20.76 3.78 21.09
N VAL A 505 20.41 2.77 21.87
CA VAL A 505 21.09 1.48 21.91
C VAL A 505 20.13 0.35 21.60
N PHE A 506 20.59 -0.63 20.82
CA PHE A 506 19.86 -1.86 20.49
C PHE A 506 20.44 -3.04 21.28
N PHE A 507 19.63 -3.69 22.11
CA PHE A 507 20.04 -4.83 22.91
C PHE A 507 20.07 -6.10 22.06
N ILE A 508 21.26 -6.50 21.63
CA ILE A 508 21.48 -7.58 20.66
C ILE A 508 20.95 -8.95 21.13
N ASP A 509 20.78 -9.13 22.43
CA ASP A 509 20.34 -10.39 23.03
C ASP A 509 18.83 -10.48 23.21
N TYR A 510 18.11 -9.35 23.18
CA TYR A 510 16.67 -9.28 23.47
C TYR A 510 15.85 -8.66 22.34
N GLY A 511 16.47 -7.90 21.45
CA GLY A 511 15.81 -7.32 20.27
C GLY A 511 15.05 -6.02 20.52
N ASN A 512 15.20 -5.40 21.69
CA ASN A 512 14.59 -4.10 22.03
C ASN A 512 15.60 -2.94 21.94
N THR A 513 15.09 -1.72 21.80
CA THR A 513 15.88 -0.48 21.70
C THR A 513 15.53 0.46 22.84
N GLU A 514 16.51 1.19 23.40
CA GLU A 514 16.30 2.14 24.50
C GLU A 514 17.18 3.39 24.34
N HIS A 515 16.74 4.51 24.92
CA HIS A 515 17.53 5.74 24.98
C HIS A 515 18.25 5.87 26.32
N VAL A 516 19.59 5.87 26.29
CA VAL A 516 20.45 5.95 27.48
C VAL A 516 21.36 7.16 27.43
N LYS A 517 21.79 7.66 28.61
CA LYS A 517 22.79 8.74 28.67
C LYS A 517 24.17 8.21 28.29
N GLU A 518 24.96 9.00 27.54
CA GLU A 518 26.34 8.62 27.17
C GLU A 518 27.19 8.23 28.39
N SER A 519 27.03 8.92 29.53
CA SER A 519 27.75 8.64 30.78
C SER A 519 27.39 7.30 31.44
N ALA A 520 26.27 6.70 31.03
CA ALA A 520 25.78 5.43 31.58
C ALA A 520 26.35 4.22 30.83
N LEU A 521 26.91 4.41 29.63
CA LEU A 521 27.52 3.36 28.83
C LEU A 521 28.86 2.90 29.44
N ARG A 522 29.20 1.62 29.24
CA ARG A 522 30.46 1.00 29.67
C ARG A 522 31.09 0.22 28.52
N ASP A 523 32.42 0.20 28.50
CA ASP A 523 33.21 -0.67 27.62
C ASP A 523 33.48 -2.01 28.31
N PHE A 524 33.91 -3.00 27.53
CA PHE A 524 34.20 -4.34 28.03
C PHE A 524 35.66 -4.49 28.43
N ASP A 525 35.90 -5.08 29.59
CA ASP A 525 37.24 -5.46 30.03
C ASP A 525 37.83 -6.58 29.15
N GLN A 526 39.16 -6.67 29.08
CA GLN A 526 39.84 -7.67 28.26
C GLN A 526 39.52 -9.11 28.67
N SER A 527 39.20 -9.35 29.94
CA SER A 527 38.79 -10.67 30.46
C SER A 527 37.55 -11.26 29.80
N LEU A 528 36.69 -10.44 29.17
CA LEU A 528 35.49 -10.89 28.48
C LEU A 528 35.73 -11.41 27.05
N PHE A 529 36.95 -11.25 26.53
CA PHE A 529 37.36 -11.64 25.17
C PHE A 529 38.15 -12.95 25.13
N ASP A 530 38.48 -13.55 26.27
CA ASP A 530 39.23 -14.80 26.33
C ASP A 530 38.31 -15.99 25.99
N ASP A 531 38.80 -16.98 25.23
CA ASP A 531 38.05 -18.20 24.82
C ASP A 531 37.75 -19.18 26.00
N GLY A 532 37.93 -18.73 27.26
CA GLY A 532 37.69 -19.51 28.48
C GLY A 532 36.27 -19.37 29.04
N GLU A 533 36.07 -19.81 30.29
CA GLU A 533 34.76 -19.89 30.97
C GLU A 533 34.02 -18.52 31.07
N PHE A 534 34.78 -17.41 31.06
CA PHE A 534 34.31 -16.02 31.19
C PHE A 534 34.14 -15.27 29.84
N GLY A 535 34.50 -15.90 28.72
CA GLY A 535 34.39 -15.30 27.39
C GLY A 535 32.94 -15.17 26.94
N ILE A 536 32.41 -13.95 26.94
CA ILE A 536 31.07 -13.65 26.43
C ILE A 536 31.10 -12.99 25.04
N MET A 537 32.27 -12.52 24.59
CA MET A 537 32.45 -11.92 23.26
C MET A 537 32.53 -12.97 22.14
N GLY A 538 32.76 -14.24 22.48
CA GLY A 538 32.61 -15.36 21.54
C GLY A 538 31.17 -15.83 21.35
N ILE A 539 30.24 -15.40 22.22
CA ILE A 539 28.84 -15.80 22.16
C ILE A 539 28.12 -14.93 21.11
N PRO A 540 27.49 -15.51 20.09
CA PRO A 540 26.66 -14.80 19.11
C PRO A 540 25.53 -13.98 19.76
N ALA A 541 24.91 -13.09 19.00
CA ALA A 541 23.71 -12.40 19.47
C ALA A 541 22.60 -13.45 19.73
N GLN A 542 21.80 -13.26 20.77
CA GLN A 542 20.81 -14.28 21.17
C GLN A 542 19.42 -14.01 20.58
N ALA A 543 19.10 -12.76 20.24
CA ALA A 543 17.83 -12.42 19.62
C ALA A 543 17.92 -12.54 18.09
N MET A 544 16.99 -13.29 17.51
CA MET A 544 16.78 -13.38 16.06
C MET A 544 15.49 -12.65 15.67
N GLU A 545 15.51 -12.01 14.50
CA GLU A 545 14.36 -11.30 13.94
C GLU A 545 13.43 -12.31 13.24
N CYS A 546 12.14 -12.25 13.56
CA CYS A 546 11.15 -13.23 13.16
C CYS A 546 9.90 -12.58 12.54
N VAL A 547 9.27 -13.31 11.62
CA VAL A 547 7.97 -12.94 11.02
C VAL A 547 7.07 -14.16 10.89
N LEU A 548 5.76 -13.99 11.10
CA LEU A 548 4.80 -15.07 10.82
C LEU A 548 4.62 -15.25 9.32
N CYS A 549 4.86 -16.46 8.82
CA CYS A 549 4.75 -16.78 7.40
C CYS A 549 3.30 -16.97 6.94
N GLU A 550 3.08 -16.78 5.64
CA GLU A 550 1.84 -17.00 4.89
C GLU A 550 0.63 -16.18 5.36
N ILE A 551 0.88 -15.13 6.15
CA ILE A 551 -0.16 -14.26 6.67
C ILE A 551 0.21 -12.78 6.54
N ARG A 552 -0.80 -11.94 6.42
CA ARG A 552 -0.68 -10.47 6.44
C ARG A 552 -1.76 -9.86 7.34
N PRO A 553 -1.61 -8.59 7.80
CA PRO A 553 -2.69 -7.89 8.49
C PRO A 553 -3.96 -7.90 7.64
N SER A 554 -5.11 -8.16 8.26
CA SER A 554 -6.37 -8.08 7.50
C SER A 554 -6.65 -6.65 7.05
N LEU A 555 -6.84 -6.47 5.74
CA LEU A 555 -7.23 -5.18 5.16
C LEU A 555 -8.66 -4.79 5.52
N MET A 556 -9.47 -5.77 5.93
CA MET A 556 -10.78 -5.55 6.55
C MET A 556 -10.67 -5.00 7.97
N ALA A 557 -9.81 -5.60 8.79
CA ALA A 557 -9.62 -5.14 10.17
C ALA A 557 -8.88 -3.79 10.24
N ASN A 558 -7.96 -3.54 9.31
CA ASN A 558 -7.26 -2.27 9.20
C ASN A 558 -6.93 -1.96 7.72
N PRO A 559 -7.70 -1.05 7.08
CA PRO A 559 -7.48 -0.67 5.68
C PRO A 559 -6.13 0.01 5.38
N ARG A 560 -5.38 0.39 6.43
CA ARG A 560 -4.02 0.93 6.33
C ARG A 560 -2.97 -0.17 6.18
N GLY A 561 -3.34 -1.44 6.36
CA GLY A 561 -2.43 -2.58 6.27
C GLY A 561 -1.50 -2.74 7.48
N HIS A 562 -1.91 -2.25 8.66
CA HIS A 562 -1.17 -2.45 9.91
C HIS A 562 -1.86 -3.50 10.78
N TRP A 563 -1.08 -4.28 11.54
CA TRP A 563 -1.61 -5.16 12.57
C TRP A 563 -2.40 -4.36 13.61
N THR A 564 -3.56 -4.89 13.99
CA THR A 564 -4.40 -4.27 15.02
C THR A 564 -3.85 -4.59 16.41
N GLN A 565 -4.12 -3.74 17.41
CA GLN A 565 -3.72 -4.02 18.79
C GLN A 565 -4.27 -5.37 19.29
N ARG A 566 -5.47 -5.76 18.83
CA ARG A 566 -6.05 -7.07 19.13
C ARG A 566 -5.17 -8.22 18.63
N ALA A 567 -4.59 -8.10 17.43
CA ALA A 567 -3.68 -9.11 16.89
C ALA A 567 -2.37 -9.20 17.69
N ILE A 568 -1.84 -8.06 18.14
CA ILE A 568 -0.65 -7.99 19.00
C ILE A 568 -0.93 -8.67 20.35
N ASN A 569 -2.04 -8.33 20.99
CA ASN A 569 -2.42 -8.93 22.27
C ASN A 569 -2.64 -10.45 22.17
N GLU A 570 -3.09 -10.98 21.03
CA GLU A 570 -3.23 -12.43 20.82
C GLU A 570 -1.86 -13.12 20.63
N LEU A 571 -0.84 -12.41 20.13
CA LEU A 571 0.54 -12.89 20.10
C LEU A 571 1.13 -12.93 21.52
N GLU A 572 0.94 -11.87 22.30
CA GLU A 572 1.39 -11.75 23.70
C GLU A 572 0.70 -12.77 24.63
N ARG A 573 -0.61 -12.97 24.49
CA ARG A 573 -1.38 -13.97 25.26
C ARG A 573 -0.90 -15.40 25.06
N GLY A 574 -0.22 -15.68 23.94
CA GLY A 574 0.45 -16.95 23.72
C GLY A 574 1.53 -17.24 24.76
N GLU A 575 2.14 -16.22 25.37
CA GLU A 575 3.21 -16.42 26.35
C GLU A 575 2.70 -16.80 27.75
N GLU A 576 1.55 -16.29 28.19
CA GLU A 576 1.07 -16.47 29.57
C GLU A 576 0.59 -17.91 29.89
N ILE A 577 0.43 -18.77 28.88
CA ILE A 577 -0.23 -20.09 29.01
C ILE A 577 0.70 -21.26 28.65
N ILE A 578 1.93 -21.01 28.14
CA ILE A 578 2.70 -22.02 27.38
C ILE A 578 4.14 -22.13 27.91
N GLU A 579 4.59 -23.37 28.15
CA GLU A 579 5.92 -23.67 28.71
C GLU A 579 7.04 -23.56 27.66
N TYR A 580 6.76 -23.88 26.38
CA TYR A 580 7.67 -23.76 25.22
C TYR A 580 6.89 -23.55 23.92
N ILE A 581 7.36 -22.67 23.03
CA ILE A 581 6.77 -22.46 21.70
C ILE A 581 7.62 -23.25 20.69
N CYS A 582 7.00 -24.24 20.04
CA CYS A 582 7.61 -24.93 18.91
C CYS A 582 7.27 -24.17 17.64
N VAL A 583 8.22 -23.99 16.74
CA VAL A 583 7.97 -23.27 15.48
C VAL A 583 8.48 -24.08 14.32
N GLN A 584 7.71 -24.02 13.23
CA GLN A 584 8.13 -24.57 11.95
C GLN A 584 8.78 -23.45 11.13
N VAL A 585 10.04 -23.63 10.79
CA VAL A 585 10.79 -22.66 9.97
C VAL A 585 10.35 -22.80 8.52
N TYR A 586 9.78 -21.72 7.97
CA TYR A 586 9.39 -21.65 6.57
C TYR A 586 10.59 -21.27 5.69
N SER A 587 11.28 -20.18 6.04
CA SER A 587 12.46 -19.71 5.33
C SER A 587 13.36 -18.84 6.21
N VAL A 588 14.63 -18.69 5.82
CA VAL A 588 15.55 -17.70 6.39
C VAL A 588 16.10 -16.87 5.24
N VAL A 589 15.78 -15.58 5.20
CA VAL A 589 16.13 -14.68 4.11
C VAL A 589 16.50 -13.32 4.68
N HIS A 590 17.67 -12.79 4.30
CA HIS A 590 18.15 -11.47 4.77
C HIS A 590 18.16 -11.35 6.31
N ASN A 591 18.61 -12.39 7.01
CA ASN A 591 18.65 -12.48 8.49
C ASN A 591 17.29 -12.45 9.20
N VAL A 592 16.18 -12.58 8.48
CA VAL A 592 14.83 -12.70 9.05
C VAL A 592 14.35 -14.15 8.92
N VAL A 593 13.85 -14.70 10.02
CA VAL A 593 13.30 -16.05 10.07
C VAL A 593 11.79 -15.98 9.88
N SER A 594 11.31 -16.47 8.74
CA SER A 594 9.87 -16.65 8.48
C SER A 594 9.44 -18.00 9.05
N MET A 595 8.41 -18.00 9.90
CA MET A 595 8.01 -19.19 10.65
C MET A 595 6.52 -19.27 10.92
N GLN A 596 6.07 -20.47 11.24
CA GLN A 596 4.73 -20.75 11.75
C GLN A 596 4.81 -21.13 13.22
N LEU A 597 4.06 -20.45 14.09
CA LEU A 597 4.07 -20.73 15.52
C LEU A 597 3.08 -21.86 15.85
N ILE A 598 3.61 -22.94 16.42
CA ILE A 598 2.84 -24.12 16.82
C ILE A 598 2.97 -24.27 18.33
N THR A 599 1.93 -23.89 19.06
CA THR A 599 1.94 -23.96 20.51
C THR A 599 1.36 -25.27 21.01
N MET A 600 1.91 -25.78 22.11
CA MET A 600 1.35 -26.92 22.83
C MET A 600 0.76 -26.45 24.16
N ALA A 601 -0.56 -26.57 24.31
CA ALA A 601 -1.22 -26.24 25.57
C ALA A 601 -0.92 -27.32 26.64
N ALA A 602 -0.34 -26.90 27.77
CA ALA A 602 0.10 -27.77 28.87
C ALA A 602 -1.03 -28.67 29.43
N SER A 603 -2.29 -28.24 29.31
CA SER A 603 -3.46 -28.92 29.89
C SER A 603 -4.18 -29.90 28.96
N THR A 604 -4.02 -29.81 27.63
CA THR A 604 -4.88 -30.54 26.68
C THR A 604 -4.15 -31.34 25.60
N LYS A 605 -2.81 -31.24 25.47
CA LYS A 605 -2.04 -31.82 24.34
C LYS A 605 -2.52 -31.38 22.95
N ASN A 606 -3.42 -30.40 22.85
CA ASN A 606 -3.83 -29.84 21.57
C ASN A 606 -2.74 -28.87 21.07
N THR A 607 -2.31 -29.09 19.84
CA THR A 607 -1.44 -28.17 19.11
C THR A 607 -2.29 -27.07 18.50
N VAL A 608 -2.00 -25.81 18.83
CA VAL A 608 -2.68 -24.65 18.23
C VAL A 608 -1.70 -23.91 17.33
N ASN A 609 -2.09 -23.73 16.07
CA ASN A 609 -1.34 -22.91 15.12
C ASN A 609 -1.80 -21.45 15.27
N ILE A 610 -0.91 -20.56 15.70
CA ILE A 610 -1.25 -19.15 15.92
C ILE A 610 -1.58 -18.45 14.59
N ASN A 611 -0.90 -18.82 13.50
CA ASN A 611 -1.16 -18.24 12.18
C ASN A 611 -2.61 -18.52 11.77
N ASP A 612 -3.07 -19.77 11.93
CA ASP A 612 -4.46 -20.16 11.67
C ASP A 612 -5.45 -19.48 12.62
N TRP A 613 -5.07 -19.33 13.90
CA TRP A 613 -5.90 -18.65 14.89
C TRP A 613 -6.15 -17.19 14.54
N LEU A 614 -5.11 -16.46 14.13
CA LEU A 614 -5.21 -15.06 13.70
C LEU A 614 -6.10 -14.92 12.46
N VAL A 615 -6.01 -15.86 11.51
CA VAL A 615 -6.87 -15.88 10.32
C VAL A 615 -8.33 -16.19 10.69
N LEU A 616 -8.55 -17.13 11.61
CA LEU A 616 -9.89 -17.51 12.07
C LEU A 616 -10.58 -16.37 12.83
N LYS A 617 -9.82 -15.57 13.58
CA LYS A 617 -10.31 -14.37 14.27
C LYS A 617 -10.41 -13.13 13.39
N ASN A 618 -10.11 -13.25 12.09
CA ASN A 618 -10.10 -12.14 11.12
C ASN A 618 -9.13 -11.01 11.50
N HIS A 619 -8.06 -11.34 12.23
CA HIS A 619 -6.94 -10.45 12.52
C HIS A 619 -5.87 -10.51 11.43
N ALA A 620 -5.79 -11.64 10.72
CA ALA A 620 -4.91 -11.87 9.59
C ALA A 620 -5.67 -12.37 8.36
N GLU A 621 -5.08 -12.18 7.19
CA GLU A 621 -5.47 -12.81 5.93
C GLU A 621 -4.33 -13.70 5.43
N ARG A 622 -4.66 -14.78 4.70
CA ARG A 622 -3.63 -15.59 4.03
C ARG A 622 -2.99 -14.78 2.92
N ALA A 623 -1.67 -14.86 2.80
CA ALA A 623 -0.90 -14.11 1.83
C ALA A 623 0.24 -14.96 1.30
N GLU A 624 0.62 -14.72 0.04
CA GLU A 624 1.80 -15.35 -0.52
C GLU A 624 3.09 -14.75 0.04
N GLU A 625 4.07 -15.64 0.23
CA GLU A 625 5.43 -15.29 0.62
C GLU A 625 6.21 -14.66 -0.54
N SER A 626 7.25 -13.89 -0.20
CA SER A 626 8.14 -13.29 -1.22
C SER A 626 8.84 -14.37 -2.06
N TYR A 627 9.20 -14.03 -3.29
CA TYR A 627 9.96 -14.91 -4.19
C TYR A 627 11.19 -15.52 -3.51
N LEU A 628 12.01 -14.72 -2.82
CA LEU A 628 13.20 -15.20 -2.11
C LEU A 628 12.85 -16.16 -0.96
N SER A 629 11.75 -15.90 -0.24
CA SER A 629 11.22 -16.76 0.83
C SER A 629 10.76 -18.12 0.26
N LYS A 630 9.99 -18.11 -0.83
CA LYS A 630 9.56 -19.33 -1.54
C LYS A 630 10.73 -20.16 -2.06
N VAL A 631 11.72 -19.54 -2.68
CA VAL A 631 12.94 -20.25 -3.16
C VAL A 631 13.71 -20.89 -2.00
N ASN A 632 13.85 -20.18 -0.87
CA ASN A 632 14.49 -20.73 0.32
C ASN A 632 13.69 -21.90 0.90
N HIS A 633 12.37 -21.77 0.95
CA HIS A 633 11.47 -22.83 1.39
C HIS A 633 11.58 -24.08 0.51
N ASP A 634 11.57 -23.92 -0.81
CA ASP A 634 11.72 -25.02 -1.75
C ASP A 634 13.07 -25.74 -1.57
N LEU A 635 14.15 -24.98 -1.33
CA LEU A 635 15.44 -25.57 -1.00
C LEU A 635 15.38 -26.36 0.31
N ARG A 636 14.74 -25.84 1.37
CA ARG A 636 14.54 -26.57 2.64
C ARG A 636 13.76 -27.87 2.43
N GLN A 637 12.70 -27.84 1.62
CA GLN A 637 11.89 -29.03 1.31
C GLN A 637 12.68 -30.09 0.54
N GLN A 638 13.52 -29.68 -0.41
CA GLN A 638 14.38 -30.59 -1.19
C GLN A 638 15.47 -31.26 -0.33
N HIS A 639 15.88 -30.62 0.76
CA HIS A 639 17.00 -31.07 1.62
C HIS A 639 16.53 -31.66 2.95
N MET A 640 15.21 -31.88 3.13
CA MET A 640 14.68 -32.62 4.28
C MET A 640 15.18 -34.06 4.26
N GLY A 641 16.03 -34.42 5.23
CA GLY A 641 16.54 -35.78 5.44
C GLY A 641 17.97 -36.07 4.95
N LEU A 642 18.76 -35.04 4.57
CA LEU A 642 20.19 -35.20 4.24
C LEU A 642 21.08 -35.25 5.50
N ASP A 643 22.21 -35.97 5.41
CA ASP A 643 23.19 -36.10 6.49
C ASP A 643 23.74 -34.73 6.95
N GLY A 644 23.95 -34.59 8.27
CA GLY A 644 24.27 -33.31 8.93
C GLY A 644 25.53 -32.59 8.43
N GLU A 645 26.49 -33.30 7.83
CA GLU A 645 27.71 -32.68 7.27
C GLU A 645 27.47 -31.98 5.92
N GLN A 646 26.63 -32.56 5.05
CA GLN A 646 26.26 -31.94 3.77
C GLN A 646 25.34 -30.74 3.99
N SER A 647 24.44 -30.84 4.98
CA SER A 647 23.59 -29.72 5.41
C SER A 647 24.42 -28.54 5.94
N ARG A 648 25.44 -28.80 6.78
CA ARG A 648 26.34 -27.76 7.31
C ARG A 648 27.15 -27.06 6.21
N ALA A 649 27.71 -27.81 5.26
CA ALA A 649 28.48 -27.21 4.17
C ALA A 649 27.64 -26.29 3.27
N MET A 650 26.38 -26.67 2.99
CA MET A 650 25.45 -25.82 2.23
C MET A 650 24.94 -24.63 3.03
N HIS A 651 24.70 -24.80 4.33
CA HIS A 651 24.35 -23.71 5.23
C HIS A 651 25.47 -22.67 5.32
N ASP A 652 26.71 -23.10 5.45
CA ASP A 652 27.88 -22.22 5.46
C ASP A 652 28.02 -21.49 4.10
N GLN A 653 27.77 -22.19 2.98
CA GLN A 653 27.77 -21.59 1.65
C GLN A 653 26.67 -20.52 1.48
N GLN A 654 25.49 -20.75 2.06
CA GLN A 654 24.37 -19.82 2.04
C GLN A 654 24.64 -18.60 2.92
N GLN A 655 25.12 -18.80 4.15
CA GLN A 655 25.54 -17.70 5.03
C GLN A 655 26.71 -16.88 4.44
N LEU A 656 27.64 -17.51 3.71
CA LEU A 656 28.70 -16.82 2.97
C LEU A 656 28.13 -15.97 1.82
N SER A 657 27.12 -16.47 1.11
CA SER A 657 26.44 -15.71 0.05
C SER A 657 25.60 -14.54 0.59
N GLU A 658 24.90 -14.73 1.71
CA GLU A 658 24.10 -13.68 2.36
C GLU A 658 24.98 -12.63 3.05
N SER A 659 26.08 -13.04 3.69
CA SER A 659 27.06 -12.11 4.28
C SER A 659 27.77 -11.22 3.26
N SER A 660 27.76 -11.59 1.98
CA SER A 660 28.20 -10.74 0.85
C SER A 660 27.18 -9.66 0.48
N LEU A 661 25.91 -9.88 0.82
CA LEU A 661 24.76 -9.00 0.53
C LEU A 661 24.34 -8.16 1.75
N GLU A 662 24.85 -8.48 2.93
CA GLU A 662 24.45 -7.90 4.21
C GLU A 662 24.83 -6.43 4.42
N PHE A 663 23.99 -5.78 5.24
CA PHE A 663 24.24 -4.46 5.76
C PHE A 663 25.36 -4.46 6.82
N ASN A 664 26.63 -4.29 6.44
CA ASN A 664 27.74 -4.08 7.40
C ASN A 664 28.20 -2.60 7.51
N PRO A 665 27.79 -1.83 8.53
CA PRO A 665 28.19 -0.44 8.72
C PRO A 665 29.64 -0.25 9.24
N ALA A 666 30.38 -1.34 9.50
CA ALA A 666 31.62 -1.28 10.29
C ALA A 666 32.91 -0.94 9.54
N LEU A 667 32.91 -0.88 8.20
CA LEU A 667 34.06 -0.37 7.44
C LEU A 667 33.74 1.02 6.89
N PRO A 668 34.41 2.09 7.36
CA PRO A 668 34.21 3.41 6.79
C PRO A 668 34.60 3.40 5.31
N ASP A 669 33.71 3.91 4.45
CA ASP A 669 34.02 4.11 3.04
C ASP A 669 35.25 5.03 2.89
N PRO A 670 36.08 4.83 1.87
CA PRO A 670 37.21 5.72 1.62
C PRO A 670 36.73 7.16 1.42
N ASP A 671 37.56 8.12 1.86
CA ASP A 671 37.28 9.52 1.62
C ASP A 671 37.20 9.80 0.12
N PRO A 672 36.12 10.46 -0.35
CA PRO A 672 35.94 10.69 -1.77
C PRO A 672 37.00 11.67 -2.28
N PRO A 673 37.41 11.54 -3.55
CA PRO A 673 38.37 12.47 -4.15
C PRO A 673 37.84 13.91 -4.16
N ASN A 674 38.76 14.87 -4.09
CA ASN A 674 38.42 16.29 -4.08
C ASN A 674 37.78 16.68 -5.41
N ARG A 675 36.81 17.60 -5.37
CA ARG A 675 36.10 18.05 -6.57
C ARG A 675 37.04 18.64 -7.64
N GLU A 676 38.12 19.27 -7.21
CA GLU A 676 39.13 19.88 -8.08
C GLU A 676 40.01 18.85 -8.82
N GLU A 677 40.11 17.63 -8.28
CA GLU A 677 40.88 16.51 -8.86
C GLU A 677 40.08 15.71 -9.89
N CYS A 678 38.75 15.92 -9.97
CA CYS A 678 37.81 15.13 -10.76
C CYS A 678 37.38 15.84 -12.05
N PRO A 679 37.98 15.54 -13.22
CA PRO A 679 37.63 16.19 -14.48
C PRO A 679 36.34 15.65 -15.13
N ILE A 680 35.84 14.48 -14.69
CA ILE A 680 34.67 13.82 -15.27
C ILE A 680 33.47 14.06 -14.35
N THR A 681 32.31 14.42 -14.91
CA THR A 681 31.06 14.52 -14.16
C THR A 681 30.02 13.63 -14.82
N VAL A 682 29.52 12.63 -14.09
CA VAL A 682 28.37 11.82 -14.50
C VAL A 682 27.12 12.55 -14.02
N SER A 683 26.16 12.82 -14.92
CA SER A 683 24.98 13.65 -14.65
C SER A 683 23.67 13.04 -15.17
N ASP A 684 22.54 13.57 -14.69
CA ASP A 684 21.12 13.13 -14.79
C ASP A 684 20.59 12.49 -16.09
N GLY A 685 21.27 12.61 -17.24
CA GLY A 685 20.87 11.88 -18.46
C GLY A 685 21.11 10.37 -18.36
N ASP A 686 21.98 9.96 -17.44
CA ASP A 686 22.56 8.63 -17.38
C ASP A 686 22.00 7.81 -16.19
N MET A 687 21.62 8.40 -15.07
CA MET A 687 21.30 7.65 -13.85
C MET A 687 19.78 7.55 -13.59
N CYS A 688 19.17 6.40 -13.93
CA CYS A 688 17.77 6.10 -13.62
C CYS A 688 17.64 5.21 -12.38
N VAL A 689 16.80 5.63 -11.42
CA VAL A 689 16.20 4.81 -10.35
C VAL A 689 14.92 4.18 -10.90
N SER A 690 14.82 2.86 -11.08
CA SER A 690 13.54 2.20 -11.40
C SER A 690 12.53 2.51 -10.28
N ASP A 691 11.24 2.75 -10.53
CA ASP A 691 10.36 1.96 -11.38
C ASP A 691 9.65 2.77 -12.47
N GLU A 692 9.10 2.05 -13.42
CA GLU A 692 8.39 2.52 -14.60
C GLU A 692 7.23 3.46 -14.23
N ASP A 693 6.97 4.45 -15.09
CA ASP A 693 5.79 5.29 -14.96
C ASP A 693 4.55 4.39 -14.89
N MET A 694 3.72 4.50 -13.85
CA MET A 694 2.48 3.73 -13.77
C MET A 694 1.61 4.12 -14.97
N CYS A 695 1.37 3.18 -15.89
CA CYS A 695 0.41 3.35 -16.97
C CYS A 695 -0.92 2.78 -16.50
N VAL A 696 -1.97 3.60 -16.51
CA VAL A 696 -3.32 3.16 -16.17
C VAL A 696 -4.13 3.14 -17.47
N THR A 697 -5.04 2.18 -17.64
CA THR A 697 -5.77 2.06 -18.91
C THR A 697 -7.18 2.58 -18.72
N CYS A 698 -7.64 3.41 -19.66
CA CYS A 698 -9.04 3.76 -19.84
C CYS A 698 -9.52 3.14 -21.17
N SER A 699 -10.82 2.88 -21.29
CA SER A 699 -11.50 2.08 -22.31
C SER A 699 -11.09 2.32 -23.78
N TYR A 700 -10.50 3.47 -24.13
CA TYR A 700 -10.10 3.78 -25.52
C TYR A 700 -8.72 4.45 -25.68
N THR A 701 -7.97 4.71 -24.60
CA THR A 701 -6.66 5.40 -24.66
C THR A 701 -5.66 4.89 -23.62
N HIS A 702 -4.40 4.72 -24.04
CA HIS A 702 -3.28 4.51 -23.12
C HIS A 702 -3.03 5.81 -22.34
N VAL A 703 -3.31 5.80 -21.04
CA VAL A 703 -3.12 6.98 -20.19
C VAL A 703 -1.76 6.88 -19.52
N LEU A 704 -0.85 7.73 -19.97
CA LEU A 704 0.43 7.97 -19.31
C LEU A 704 0.16 8.77 -18.03
N TYR A 705 -0.11 8.06 -16.94
CA TYR A 705 -0.27 8.66 -15.62
C TYR A 705 1.10 9.15 -15.15
N ARG A 706 1.38 10.43 -15.38
CA ARG A 706 2.44 11.13 -14.64
C ARG A 706 1.90 11.49 -13.28
N ALA A 707 2.31 10.70 -12.29
CA ALA A 707 2.06 10.94 -10.89
C ALA A 707 2.73 12.26 -10.45
N GLY A 708 2.10 13.41 -10.70
CA GLY A 708 2.61 14.70 -10.26
C GLY A 708 2.67 14.83 -8.74
N GLN A 709 1.96 13.96 -8.00
CA GLN A 709 1.60 14.20 -6.60
C GLN A 709 1.19 12.95 -5.78
N PRO A 710 1.62 11.70 -6.01
CA PRO A 710 1.04 10.60 -5.25
C PRO A 710 1.51 10.69 -3.79
N ALA A 711 0.54 10.83 -2.89
CA ALA A 711 0.63 10.31 -1.53
C ALA A 711 0.46 8.77 -1.48
N GLY A 712 0.52 8.11 -2.64
CA GLY A 712 0.30 6.68 -2.81
C GLY A 712 1.60 5.90 -2.95
N PRO A 713 1.66 4.69 -2.38
CA PRO A 713 2.81 3.82 -2.43
C PRO A 713 3.13 3.36 -3.88
N LEU A 714 4.41 3.09 -4.18
CA LEU A 714 4.82 2.06 -5.12
C LEU A 714 4.11 0.82 -4.61
N GLN A 715 3.14 0.32 -5.36
CA GLN A 715 2.44 -0.89 -4.97
C GLN A 715 3.47 -1.99 -4.75
N SER A 716 3.27 -2.76 -3.68
CA SER A 716 4.06 -3.94 -3.40
C SER A 716 4.12 -4.82 -4.64
N LEU A 717 5.34 -5.17 -5.03
CA LEU A 717 5.59 -6.26 -5.97
C LEU A 717 4.81 -7.50 -5.50
N GLY A 718 4.10 -8.16 -6.41
CA GLY A 718 3.34 -9.39 -6.10
C GLY A 718 1.86 -9.23 -5.75
N ASP A 719 1.26 -8.03 -5.76
CA ASP A 719 -0.22 -7.93 -5.78
C ASP A 719 -0.71 -8.27 -7.21
N GLU A 720 -1.15 -9.52 -7.41
CA GLU A 720 -1.69 -10.01 -8.68
C GLU A 720 -3.03 -9.33 -9.08
N ASP A 721 -3.68 -8.63 -8.14
CA ASP A 721 -5.08 -8.20 -8.28
C ASP A 721 -5.30 -6.80 -8.88
N LEU A 722 -6.50 -6.63 -9.47
CA LEU A 722 -7.01 -5.40 -10.09
C LEU A 722 -7.22 -4.28 -9.05
N ARG A 723 -6.16 -3.62 -8.56
CA ARG A 723 -6.34 -2.53 -7.58
C ARG A 723 -6.93 -1.27 -8.23
N LEU A 724 -8.08 -0.82 -7.71
CA LEU A 724 -8.80 0.36 -8.20
C LEU A 724 -8.16 1.68 -7.76
N LEU A 725 -7.96 2.61 -8.69
CA LEU A 725 -7.59 4.00 -8.45
C LEU A 725 -8.76 4.90 -8.82
N VAL A 726 -9.15 5.83 -7.93
CA VAL A 726 -10.22 6.80 -8.20
C VAL A 726 -9.63 8.20 -8.24
N ALA A 727 -9.99 8.97 -9.27
CA ALA A 727 -9.55 10.35 -9.44
C ALA A 727 -10.72 11.33 -9.31
N ALA A 728 -10.52 12.40 -8.56
CA ALA A 728 -11.56 13.42 -8.46
C ALA A 728 -11.67 14.30 -9.70
N THR A 729 -10.51 14.59 -10.31
CA THR A 729 -10.41 15.40 -11.50
C THR A 729 -9.56 14.67 -12.53
N VAL A 730 -10.08 14.61 -13.75
CA VAL A 730 -9.43 14.03 -14.93
C VAL A 730 -9.24 15.17 -15.91
N GLU A 731 -7.99 15.49 -16.19
CA GLU A 731 -7.60 16.52 -17.15
C GLU A 731 -6.94 15.86 -18.35
N GLU A 732 -7.19 16.35 -19.55
CA GLU A 732 -6.46 15.90 -20.74
C GLU A 732 -5.21 16.77 -20.95
N ASN A 733 -4.09 16.16 -21.30
CA ASN A 733 -2.90 16.91 -21.65
C ASN A 733 -3.11 17.68 -22.96
N SER A 734 -2.43 18.83 -23.11
CA SER A 734 -2.45 19.69 -24.30
C SER A 734 -2.14 19.00 -25.64
N SER A 735 -1.52 17.82 -25.62
CA SER A 735 -1.22 17.01 -26.81
C SER A 735 -2.29 15.96 -27.13
N SER A 736 -3.33 15.81 -26.30
CA SER A 736 -4.36 14.76 -26.38
C SER A 736 -3.82 13.32 -26.39
N THR A 737 -2.58 13.12 -25.94
CA THR A 737 -1.91 11.81 -25.90
C THR A 737 -1.96 11.14 -24.53
N GLY A 738 -2.66 11.72 -23.55
CA GLY A 738 -2.75 11.16 -22.20
C GLY A 738 -3.53 12.03 -21.23
N LEU A 739 -4.06 11.39 -20.19
CA LEU A 739 -4.81 12.03 -19.10
C LEU A 739 -3.92 12.28 -17.87
N ILE A 740 -4.22 13.36 -17.17
CA ILE A 740 -3.63 13.79 -15.91
C ILE A 740 -4.71 13.61 -14.84
N LEU A 741 -4.44 12.71 -13.89
CA LEU A 741 -5.34 12.45 -12.76
C LEU A 741 -4.91 13.31 -11.56
N ARG A 742 -5.86 14.00 -10.92
CA ARG A 742 -5.61 14.81 -9.70
C ARG A 742 -6.52 14.39 -8.56
N ASN A 743 -6.06 14.68 -7.33
CA ASN A 743 -6.76 14.37 -6.08
C ASN A 743 -7.16 12.89 -6.04
N THR A 744 -6.15 12.04 -6.17
CA THR A 744 -6.34 10.60 -6.38
C THR A 744 -6.44 9.86 -5.05
N THR A 745 -7.25 8.80 -5.05
CA THR A 745 -7.40 7.87 -3.93
C THR A 745 -7.18 6.45 -4.42
N LEU A 746 -6.14 5.80 -3.90
CA LEU A 746 -5.91 4.38 -4.15
C LEU A 746 -6.79 3.55 -3.23
N MET A 747 -7.66 2.72 -3.82
CA MET A 747 -8.59 1.87 -3.08
C MET A 747 -7.85 0.73 -2.38
N PRO A 748 -8.40 0.18 -1.28
CA PRO A 748 -7.84 -1.00 -0.63
C PRO A 748 -7.75 -2.18 -1.61
N ASN A 749 -6.73 -3.04 -1.44
CA ASN A 749 -6.60 -4.24 -2.26
C ASN A 749 -7.44 -5.39 -1.67
N ILE A 750 -8.75 -5.31 -1.84
CA ILE A 750 -9.68 -6.36 -1.39
C ILE A 750 -10.18 -7.07 -2.65
N HIS A 751 -10.07 -8.39 -2.70
CA HIS A 751 -10.50 -9.19 -3.86
C HIS A 751 -11.99 -8.92 -4.18
N GLY A 752 -12.30 -8.67 -5.44
CA GLY A 752 -13.66 -8.29 -5.88
C GLY A 752 -14.08 -6.86 -5.59
N PHE A 753 -13.28 -6.06 -4.88
CA PHE A 753 -13.66 -4.69 -4.53
C PHE A 753 -13.93 -3.78 -5.73
N PRO A 754 -13.13 -3.78 -6.82
CA PRO A 754 -13.45 -2.99 -8.01
C PRO A 754 -14.82 -3.35 -8.60
N ALA A 755 -15.13 -4.64 -8.66
CA ALA A 755 -16.42 -5.15 -9.13
C ALA A 755 -17.57 -4.69 -8.23
N LEU A 756 -17.44 -4.85 -6.91
CA LEU A 756 -18.44 -4.39 -5.94
C LEU A 756 -18.67 -2.88 -6.03
N MET A 757 -17.61 -2.06 -6.14
CA MET A 757 -17.74 -0.60 -6.24
C MET A 757 -18.37 -0.16 -7.56
N ALA A 758 -18.03 -0.82 -8.67
CA ALA A 758 -18.65 -0.55 -9.96
C ALA A 758 -20.14 -0.90 -9.93
N LEU A 759 -20.50 -2.10 -9.49
CA LEU A 759 -21.89 -2.52 -9.39
C LEU A 759 -22.68 -1.66 -8.39
N LEU A 760 -22.10 -1.26 -7.26
CA LEU A 760 -22.80 -0.45 -6.26
C LEU A 760 -23.19 0.93 -6.79
N PHE A 761 -22.31 1.59 -7.56
CA PHE A 761 -22.49 3.00 -7.94
C PHE A 761 -22.83 3.24 -9.42
N ALA A 762 -22.65 2.25 -10.30
CA ALA A 762 -23.01 2.36 -11.71
C ALA A 762 -24.53 2.61 -11.86
N PRO A 763 -24.95 3.61 -12.66
CA PRO A 763 -26.37 3.84 -12.93
C PRO A 763 -27.05 2.64 -13.57
N ARG A 764 -26.38 1.99 -14.52
CA ARG A 764 -26.80 0.73 -15.15
C ARG A 764 -25.61 -0.23 -15.19
N ALA A 765 -25.88 -1.52 -14.93
CA ALA A 765 -24.91 -2.59 -15.14
C ALA A 765 -25.58 -3.75 -15.90
N GLU A 766 -24.83 -4.36 -16.82
CA GLU A 766 -25.22 -5.58 -17.52
C GLU A 766 -24.21 -6.67 -17.21
N ILE A 767 -24.66 -7.73 -16.52
CA ILE A 767 -23.79 -8.83 -16.08
C ILE A 767 -23.32 -9.67 -17.28
N ARG A 768 -22.08 -10.14 -17.22
CA ARG A 768 -21.44 -10.98 -18.24
C ARG A 768 -21.28 -12.40 -17.68
N VAL A 769 -21.63 -13.40 -18.49
CA VAL A 769 -21.46 -14.82 -18.19
C VAL A 769 -20.37 -15.45 -19.05
N ASN A 770 -19.77 -16.54 -18.58
CA ASN A 770 -18.87 -17.36 -19.39
C ASN A 770 -19.59 -18.01 -20.57
N ASP A 771 -18.84 -18.59 -21.52
CA ASP A 771 -19.41 -19.20 -22.73
C ASP A 771 -20.42 -20.33 -22.45
N MET A 772 -20.28 -21.01 -21.31
CA MET A 772 -21.19 -22.07 -20.86
C MET A 772 -22.41 -21.55 -20.10
N GLY A 773 -22.45 -20.26 -19.75
CA GLY A 773 -23.52 -19.66 -18.94
C GLY A 773 -23.55 -20.15 -17.49
N THR A 774 -22.49 -20.75 -16.97
CA THR A 774 -22.43 -21.35 -15.62
C THR A 774 -21.90 -20.40 -14.55
N LYS A 775 -21.18 -19.32 -14.92
CA LYS A 775 -20.56 -18.38 -13.97
C LYS A 775 -20.58 -16.94 -14.48
N TYR A 776 -20.64 -15.98 -13.54
CA TYR A 776 -20.44 -14.56 -13.83
C TYR A 776 -18.95 -14.24 -13.98
N ILE A 777 -18.58 -13.65 -15.10
CA ILE A 777 -17.17 -13.30 -15.43
C ILE A 777 -16.89 -11.80 -15.37
N GLY A 778 -17.94 -10.97 -15.32
CA GLY A 778 -17.80 -9.52 -15.31
C GLY A 778 -19.13 -8.78 -15.42
N ALA A 779 -19.05 -7.47 -15.62
CA ALA A 779 -20.19 -6.61 -15.93
C ALA A 779 -19.76 -5.41 -16.78
N LEU A 780 -20.64 -4.98 -17.69
CA LEU A 780 -20.51 -3.67 -18.33
C LEU A 780 -21.28 -2.64 -17.50
N CYS A 781 -20.59 -1.62 -17.01
CA CYS A 781 -21.12 -0.60 -16.11
C CYS A 781 -21.07 0.76 -16.79
N GLY A 782 -22.16 1.53 -16.73
CA GLY A 782 -22.24 2.83 -17.41
C GLY A 782 -23.59 3.52 -17.26
N LEU A 783 -23.89 4.43 -18.18
CA LEU A 783 -25.21 5.06 -18.28
C LEU A 783 -26.23 4.17 -19.00
N GLY A 784 -25.75 3.18 -19.75
CA GLY A 784 -26.55 2.28 -20.55
C GLY A 784 -26.52 2.63 -22.02
N TYR A 785 -27.51 2.14 -22.74
CA TYR A 785 -27.67 2.27 -24.18
C TYR A 785 -29.06 2.80 -24.52
N ASP A 786 -29.15 3.41 -25.70
CA ASP A 786 -30.40 3.80 -26.33
C ASP A 786 -31.14 2.56 -26.84
N ILE A 787 -32.41 2.44 -26.46
CA ILE A 787 -33.21 1.22 -26.68
C ILE A 787 -33.55 1.02 -28.16
N ASP A 788 -33.65 2.10 -28.93
CA ASP A 788 -34.05 2.06 -30.34
C ASP A 788 -32.87 1.78 -31.27
N THR A 789 -31.68 2.28 -30.91
CA THR A 789 -30.47 2.21 -31.73
C THR A 789 -29.44 1.18 -31.26
N ASP A 790 -29.61 0.60 -30.06
CA ASP A 790 -28.64 -0.26 -29.36
C ASP A 790 -27.26 0.39 -29.15
N MET A 791 -27.16 1.72 -29.34
CA MET A 791 -25.91 2.45 -29.19
C MET A 791 -25.71 2.87 -27.72
N PRO A 792 -24.48 2.76 -27.19
CA PRO A 792 -24.16 3.28 -25.85
C PRO A 792 -24.47 4.78 -25.75
N LEU A 793 -25.11 5.19 -24.64
CA LEU A 793 -25.47 6.59 -24.39
C LEU A 793 -24.21 7.46 -24.17
N PHE A 794 -23.20 6.91 -23.50
CA PHE A 794 -21.94 7.60 -23.27
C PHE A 794 -20.77 6.60 -23.22
N PRO A 795 -20.27 6.16 -24.40
CA PRO A 795 -19.28 5.10 -24.50
C PRO A 795 -18.00 5.38 -23.70
N GLU A 796 -17.60 6.64 -23.56
CA GLU A 796 -16.38 7.04 -22.84
C GLU A 796 -16.47 6.85 -21.31
N HIS A 797 -17.70 6.72 -20.78
CA HIS A 797 -17.97 6.40 -19.37
C HIS A 797 -18.30 4.93 -19.16
N ASP A 798 -18.40 4.14 -20.23
CA ASP A 798 -18.65 2.71 -20.12
C ASP A 798 -17.37 2.00 -19.67
N MET A 799 -17.52 1.24 -18.60
CA MET A 799 -16.45 0.52 -17.93
C MET A 799 -16.81 -0.96 -17.89
N GLU A 800 -16.02 -1.78 -18.58
CA GLU A 800 -16.10 -3.22 -18.48
C GLU A 800 -15.26 -3.70 -17.29
N VAL A 801 -15.94 -4.24 -16.28
CA VAL A 801 -15.31 -4.74 -15.07
C VAL A 801 -15.30 -6.25 -15.09
N ARG A 802 -14.09 -6.83 -15.06
CA ARG A 802 -13.90 -8.27 -14.96
C ARG A 802 -13.90 -8.69 -13.51
N PHE A 803 -14.45 -9.86 -13.23
CA PHE A 803 -14.53 -10.40 -11.88
C PHE A 803 -13.33 -11.32 -11.63
N ASP A 804 -12.48 -10.91 -10.68
CA ASP A 804 -11.37 -11.67 -10.09
C ASP A 804 -11.84 -12.68 -9.01
N VAL A 805 -13.11 -12.56 -8.58
CA VAL A 805 -13.76 -13.45 -7.63
C VAL A 805 -15.13 -13.91 -8.12
N GLU A 806 -15.61 -15.03 -7.58
CA GLU A 806 -16.96 -15.54 -7.82
C GLU A 806 -17.99 -14.63 -7.16
N ILE A 807 -18.66 -13.79 -7.96
CA ILE A 807 -19.84 -13.02 -7.58
C ILE A 807 -21.06 -13.88 -7.90
N ASN A 808 -22.00 -14.01 -6.97
CA ASN A 808 -23.20 -14.81 -7.15
C ASN A 808 -24.50 -13.96 -7.11
N ILE A 809 -25.65 -14.62 -7.25
CA ILE A 809 -26.97 -13.96 -7.21
C ILE A 809 -27.21 -13.29 -5.85
N GLN A 810 -26.76 -13.90 -4.74
CA GLN A 810 -26.92 -13.30 -3.41
C GLN A 810 -26.12 -12.01 -3.27
N ASP A 811 -24.91 -11.92 -3.83
CA ASP A 811 -24.14 -10.67 -3.89
C ASP A 811 -24.90 -9.57 -4.63
N LEU A 812 -25.49 -9.90 -5.80
CA LEU A 812 -26.31 -8.95 -6.56
C LEU A 812 -27.55 -8.51 -5.79
N GLN A 813 -28.20 -9.41 -5.06
CA GLN A 813 -29.33 -9.08 -4.19
C GLN A 813 -28.92 -8.13 -3.06
N ASP A 814 -27.80 -8.39 -2.38
CA ASP A 814 -27.29 -7.53 -1.31
C ASP A 814 -26.89 -6.14 -1.86
N ILE A 815 -26.33 -6.07 -3.07
CA ILE A 815 -26.04 -4.81 -3.78
C ILE A 815 -27.34 -4.07 -4.10
N ASN A 816 -28.36 -4.77 -4.59
CA ASN A 816 -29.68 -4.18 -4.85
C ASN A 816 -30.34 -3.68 -3.57
N MET A 817 -30.19 -4.39 -2.45
CA MET A 817 -30.67 -3.93 -1.15
C MET A 817 -29.95 -2.65 -0.71
N LEU A 818 -28.63 -2.55 -0.89
CA LEU A 818 -27.90 -1.29 -0.65
C LEU A 818 -28.45 -0.16 -1.52
N ARG A 819 -28.58 -0.39 -2.83
CA ARG A 819 -29.11 0.61 -3.78
C ARG A 819 -30.53 1.05 -3.44
N PHE A 820 -31.37 0.13 -2.99
CA PHE A 820 -32.72 0.40 -2.51
C PHE A 820 -32.71 1.30 -1.27
N TRP A 821 -31.94 0.94 -0.23
CA TRP A 821 -31.86 1.75 1.00
C TRP A 821 -31.19 3.11 0.77
N MET A 822 -30.20 3.19 -0.11
CA MET A 822 -29.61 4.46 -0.54
C MET A 822 -30.63 5.35 -1.26
N SER A 823 -31.47 4.76 -2.11
CA SER A 823 -32.54 5.50 -2.81
C SER A 823 -33.62 6.00 -1.84
N ASN A 824 -34.01 5.17 -0.87
CA ASN A 824 -34.96 5.56 0.18
C ASN A 824 -34.40 6.66 1.08
N ALA A 825 -33.10 6.64 1.39
CA ALA A 825 -32.43 7.70 2.14
C ALA A 825 -32.45 9.06 1.38
N THR A 826 -32.65 9.04 0.06
CA THR A 826 -32.71 10.24 -0.79
C THR A 826 -34.11 10.63 -1.28
N SER A 827 -35.14 9.85 -0.96
CA SER A 827 -36.52 10.07 -1.45
C SER A 827 -37.37 10.82 -0.41
N LEU A 828 -38.20 11.77 -0.84
CA LEU A 828 -39.16 12.50 0.01
C LEU A 828 -40.52 12.62 -0.68
N ASP A 829 -41.57 12.56 0.14
CA ASP A 829 -42.97 12.86 -0.23
C ASP A 829 -43.10 14.28 -0.79
N GLU A 830 -43.90 14.44 -1.85
CA GLU A 830 -44.08 15.68 -2.63
C GLU A 830 -44.84 16.81 -1.89
N GLY A 831 -45.01 16.72 -0.56
CA GLY A 831 -45.68 17.73 0.25
C GLY A 831 -44.79 18.94 0.55
N GLU A 832 -45.17 20.11 0.05
CA GLU A 832 -44.49 21.39 0.22
C GLU A 832 -44.02 21.67 1.67
N THR A 833 -42.82 22.26 1.79
CA THR A 833 -42.23 22.91 2.98
C THR A 833 -41.78 22.05 4.18
N ALA A 834 -41.86 20.73 4.15
CA ALA A 834 -41.29 19.90 5.21
C ALA A 834 -39.84 19.49 4.92
N LEU A 835 -38.96 19.82 5.87
CA LEU A 835 -37.57 19.35 5.97
C LEU A 835 -37.48 17.84 5.77
N ILE A 836 -36.30 17.38 5.34
CA ILE A 836 -35.89 15.97 5.26
C ILE A 836 -36.65 15.10 6.25
N GLY A 837 -37.30 14.08 5.69
CA GLY A 837 -38.21 13.16 6.36
C GLY A 837 -37.68 12.74 7.72
N ASN A 838 -38.59 12.74 8.70
CA ASN A 838 -38.41 12.30 10.08
C ASN A 838 -37.07 11.60 10.33
N SER A 839 -36.22 12.18 11.18
CA SER A 839 -34.90 11.67 11.59
C SER A 839 -34.85 10.16 11.86
N ILE A 840 -35.98 9.56 12.24
CA ILE A 840 -36.18 8.12 12.43
C ILE A 840 -35.97 7.29 11.14
N ASN A 841 -36.39 7.78 9.97
CA ASN A 841 -36.32 7.02 8.71
C ASN A 841 -34.89 6.94 8.17
N ILE A 842 -34.12 8.03 8.27
CA ILE A 842 -32.71 8.04 7.85
C ILE A 842 -31.84 7.16 8.77
N VAL A 843 -32.07 7.16 10.09
CA VAL A 843 -31.35 6.27 11.02
C VAL A 843 -31.58 4.81 10.65
N LYS A 844 -32.83 4.43 10.36
CA LYS A 844 -33.16 3.08 9.88
C LYS A 844 -32.42 2.73 8.59
N CYS A 845 -32.38 3.66 7.61
CA CYS A 845 -31.66 3.46 6.37
C CYS A 845 -30.15 3.27 6.62
N GLN A 846 -29.53 4.12 7.44
CA GLN A 846 -28.11 4.02 7.79
C GLN A 846 -27.76 2.67 8.44
N HIS A 847 -28.57 2.18 9.38
CA HIS A 847 -28.36 0.86 10.00
C HIS A 847 -28.44 -0.28 8.98
N LYS A 848 -29.42 -0.23 8.06
CA LYS A 848 -29.56 -1.23 7.00
C LYS A 848 -28.40 -1.17 6.00
N ILE A 849 -27.99 0.03 5.59
CA ILE A 849 -26.85 0.25 4.70
C ILE A 849 -25.58 -0.31 5.33
N ARG A 850 -25.31 0.01 6.60
CA ARG A 850 -24.17 -0.56 7.33
C ARG A 850 -24.22 -2.09 7.37
N GLY A 851 -25.38 -2.67 7.67
CA GLY A 851 -25.57 -4.12 7.72
C GLY A 851 -25.22 -4.80 6.39
N PHE A 852 -25.82 -4.37 5.28
CA PHE A 852 -25.55 -4.96 3.97
C PHE A 852 -24.13 -4.68 3.47
N LEU A 853 -23.58 -3.48 3.72
CA LEU A 853 -22.20 -3.15 3.36
C LEU A 853 -21.22 -4.06 4.09
N ASN A 854 -21.41 -4.26 5.40
CA ASN A 854 -20.58 -5.17 6.18
C ASN A 854 -20.71 -6.61 5.68
N THR A 855 -21.91 -7.09 5.37
CA THR A 855 -22.13 -8.42 4.78
C THR A 855 -21.37 -8.60 3.47
N LEU A 856 -21.43 -7.62 2.56
CA LEU A 856 -20.75 -7.70 1.26
C LEU A 856 -19.22 -7.65 1.38
N LEU A 857 -18.69 -6.76 2.23
CA LEU A 857 -17.25 -6.57 2.38
C LEU A 857 -16.59 -7.73 3.14
N HIS A 858 -17.27 -8.33 4.14
CA HIS A 858 -16.73 -9.43 4.94
C HIS A 858 -16.98 -10.83 4.36
N ARG A 859 -17.78 -10.95 3.29
CA ARG A 859 -18.03 -12.25 2.64
C ARG A 859 -16.75 -12.74 1.96
N LYS A 860 -16.24 -13.89 2.39
CA LYS A 860 -15.15 -14.61 1.71
C LYS A 860 -15.66 -15.14 0.37
N ARG A 861 -14.99 -14.76 -0.72
CA ARG A 861 -15.29 -15.21 -2.10
C ARG A 861 -14.14 -16.05 -2.63
N LYS A 862 -14.45 -16.99 -3.52
CA LYS A 862 -13.45 -17.79 -4.20
C LYS A 862 -12.83 -16.97 -5.34
N SER A 863 -11.52 -17.01 -5.49
CA SER A 863 -10.84 -16.38 -6.64
C SER A 863 -11.24 -17.09 -7.94
N GLN A 864 -11.32 -16.34 -9.04
CA GLN A 864 -11.54 -16.87 -10.38
C GLN A 864 -10.56 -16.27 -11.40
N GLU A 865 -10.26 -17.02 -12.47
CA GLU A 865 -9.39 -16.54 -13.54
C GLU A 865 -10.11 -15.46 -14.39
N LEU A 866 -9.40 -14.36 -14.67
CA LEU A 866 -9.94 -13.24 -15.44
C LEU A 866 -10.25 -13.67 -16.88
N SER A 867 -11.53 -13.77 -17.20
CA SER A 867 -12.04 -14.12 -18.53
C SER A 867 -12.64 -12.89 -19.23
N SER A 868 -12.64 -12.88 -20.57
CA SER A 868 -13.28 -11.83 -21.37
C SER A 868 -14.58 -12.32 -21.99
N GLY A 869 -15.59 -11.46 -22.03
CA GLY A 869 -16.84 -11.74 -22.74
C GLY A 869 -16.65 -11.73 -24.26
N LYS A 870 -17.61 -12.32 -24.98
CA LYS A 870 -17.58 -12.48 -26.45
C LYS A 870 -17.39 -11.17 -27.21
N LYS A 871 -17.99 -10.07 -26.73
CA LYS A 871 -17.86 -8.72 -27.30
C LYS A 871 -17.64 -7.72 -26.17
N GLN A 872 -16.47 -7.09 -26.15
CA GLN A 872 -16.13 -6.08 -25.16
C GLN A 872 -16.87 -4.77 -25.44
N TYR A 873 -17.29 -4.07 -24.39
CA TYR A 873 -17.97 -2.75 -24.42
C TYR A 873 -19.28 -2.66 -25.22
N ALA A 874 -19.85 -3.77 -25.69
CA ALA A 874 -21.17 -3.79 -26.31
C ALA A 874 -22.26 -4.06 -25.25
N TRP A 875 -23.31 -3.24 -25.25
CA TRP A 875 -24.52 -3.46 -24.47
C TRP A 875 -25.47 -4.45 -25.16
N ASN A 876 -26.51 -4.87 -24.43
CA ASN A 876 -27.61 -5.70 -24.92
C ASN A 876 -27.15 -7.08 -25.45
N LEU A 877 -26.21 -7.72 -24.75
CA LEU A 877 -25.66 -9.02 -25.15
C LEU A 877 -26.36 -10.23 -24.50
N VAL A 878 -27.23 -9.99 -23.51
CA VAL A 878 -27.92 -11.03 -22.75
C VAL A 878 -29.32 -11.24 -23.30
N GLU A 879 -29.68 -12.48 -23.57
CA GLU A 879 -31.02 -12.84 -24.04
C GLU A 879 -32.08 -12.49 -22.98
N PRO A 880 -33.21 -11.85 -23.35
CA PRO A 880 -34.23 -11.42 -22.40
C PRO A 880 -34.80 -12.53 -21.51
N GLU A 881 -34.80 -13.78 -22.00
CA GLU A 881 -35.31 -14.95 -21.29
C GLU A 881 -34.43 -15.37 -20.09
N LEU A 882 -33.15 -14.99 -20.12
CA LEU A 882 -32.19 -15.27 -19.05
C LEU A 882 -32.17 -14.16 -18.00
N LEU A 883 -32.80 -13.02 -18.26
CA LEU A 883 -32.82 -11.88 -17.33
C LEU A 883 -33.77 -12.14 -16.15
N MET A 884 -33.23 -11.99 -14.94
CA MET A 884 -33.97 -12.15 -13.70
C MET A 884 -34.23 -10.79 -13.06
N HIS A 885 -35.52 -10.46 -12.87
CA HIS A 885 -35.94 -9.22 -12.22
C HIS A 885 -35.56 -9.22 -10.73
N PRO A 886 -35.12 -8.09 -10.15
CA PRO A 886 -34.70 -7.99 -8.75
C PRO A 886 -35.79 -8.21 -7.68
N GLY A 887 -37.04 -8.52 -8.07
CA GLY A 887 -38.14 -8.88 -7.18
C GLY A 887 -38.70 -7.76 -6.28
N ILE A 888 -38.09 -6.58 -6.30
CA ILE A 888 -38.55 -5.39 -5.57
C ILE A 888 -39.12 -4.40 -6.60
N GLU A 889 -40.44 -4.22 -6.60
CA GLU A 889 -41.08 -3.16 -7.37
C GLU A 889 -40.86 -1.82 -6.65
N MET A 890 -40.08 -0.93 -7.25
CA MET A 890 -40.08 0.48 -6.86
C MET A 890 -41.34 1.11 -7.48
N SER A 891 -42.08 1.93 -6.73
CA SER A 891 -43.24 2.62 -7.31
C SER A 891 -42.79 3.48 -8.50
N ASP A 892 -43.53 3.46 -9.60
CA ASP A 892 -43.24 4.27 -10.80
C ASP A 892 -43.19 5.78 -10.51
N GLU A 893 -43.80 6.21 -9.39
CA GLU A 893 -43.78 7.59 -8.89
C GLU A 893 -42.41 7.99 -8.29
N VAL A 894 -41.59 7.04 -7.82
CA VAL A 894 -40.25 7.31 -7.26
C VAL A 894 -39.19 7.06 -8.33
N LYS A 895 -38.81 8.13 -9.05
CA LYS A 895 -37.63 8.12 -9.95
C LYS A 895 -36.34 7.89 -9.15
N SER A 896 -36.04 6.61 -8.88
CA SER A 896 -34.89 6.17 -8.11
C SER A 896 -33.57 6.46 -8.82
N MET A 897 -32.65 7.10 -8.11
CA MET A 897 -31.30 7.42 -8.62
C MET A 897 -30.41 6.18 -8.78
N PHE A 898 -30.64 5.13 -7.99
CA PHE A 898 -29.88 3.89 -8.03
C PHE A 898 -30.79 2.75 -8.52
N LYS A 899 -30.92 2.62 -9.84
CA LYS A 899 -31.73 1.56 -10.47
C LYS A 899 -31.25 0.18 -10.03
N LEU A 900 -32.17 -0.74 -9.72
CA LEU A 900 -31.79 -2.09 -9.32
C LEU A 900 -31.24 -2.88 -10.53
N HIS A 901 -30.21 -3.68 -10.29
CA HIS A 901 -29.57 -4.51 -11.31
C HIS A 901 -30.34 -5.79 -11.53
N TRP A 902 -30.38 -6.22 -12.80
CA TRP A 902 -30.94 -7.49 -13.19
C TRP A 902 -29.85 -8.57 -13.08
N ALA A 903 -30.23 -9.75 -12.58
CA ALA A 903 -29.35 -10.91 -12.58
C ALA A 903 -29.51 -11.71 -13.89
N VAL A 904 -28.57 -12.59 -14.17
CA VAL A 904 -28.63 -13.49 -15.34
C VAL A 904 -28.73 -14.92 -14.82
N ALA A 905 -29.76 -15.66 -15.23
CA ALA A 905 -29.91 -17.06 -14.87
C ALA A 905 -28.68 -17.86 -15.33
N LEU A 906 -28.09 -18.60 -14.40
CA LEU A 906 -26.96 -19.47 -14.68
C LEU A 906 -27.45 -20.89 -15.00
N ASN A 907 -26.77 -21.54 -15.93
CA ASN A 907 -26.96 -22.95 -16.24
C ASN A 907 -26.37 -23.82 -15.12
N ASP A 908 -26.97 -24.98 -14.86
CA ASP A 908 -26.41 -25.96 -13.93
C ASP A 908 -25.01 -26.41 -14.41
N GLU A 909 -24.04 -26.51 -13.50
CA GLU A 909 -22.74 -27.09 -13.82
C GLU A 909 -22.94 -28.54 -14.31
N ASP A 910 -22.41 -28.87 -15.48
CA ASP A 910 -22.57 -30.19 -16.11
C ASP A 910 -21.95 -31.27 -15.21
N THR A 911 -22.80 -31.92 -14.40
CA THR A 911 -22.39 -32.87 -13.36
C THR A 911 -21.60 -34.05 -13.94
N GLY A 912 -21.85 -34.40 -15.21
CA GLY A 912 -21.09 -35.43 -15.93
C GLY A 912 -19.61 -35.09 -16.13
N LEU A 913 -19.29 -33.84 -16.49
CA LEU A 913 -17.90 -33.42 -16.74
C LEU A 913 -17.08 -33.37 -15.43
N THR A 914 -17.71 -33.00 -14.32
CA THR A 914 -17.06 -32.95 -12.99
C THR A 914 -16.70 -34.36 -12.50
N GLU A 915 -17.54 -35.35 -12.80
CA GLU A 915 -17.31 -36.75 -12.44
C GLU A 915 -16.24 -37.42 -13.35
N GLU A 916 -16.21 -37.06 -14.64
CA GLU A 916 -15.12 -37.41 -15.57
C GLU A 916 -13.77 -36.81 -15.13
N LEU A 917 -13.75 -35.59 -14.62
CA LEU A 917 -12.52 -34.97 -14.11
C LEU A 917 -12.04 -35.63 -12.80
N ARG A 918 -12.97 -36.04 -11.92
CA ARG A 918 -12.61 -36.78 -10.68
C ARG A 918 -11.98 -38.13 -10.99
N THR A 919 -12.59 -38.87 -11.91
CA THR A 919 -12.05 -40.15 -12.38
C THR A 919 -10.69 -39.97 -13.04
N HIS A 920 -10.51 -38.95 -13.90
CA HIS A 920 -9.21 -38.63 -14.51
C HIS A 920 -8.12 -38.29 -13.47
N VAL A 921 -8.44 -37.54 -12.41
CA VAL A 921 -7.47 -37.23 -11.34
C VAL A 921 -7.07 -38.49 -10.57
N GLN A 922 -8.02 -39.39 -10.31
CA GLN A 922 -7.75 -40.68 -9.66
C GLN A 922 -6.81 -41.54 -10.53
N GLU A 923 -7.04 -41.60 -11.84
CA GLU A 923 -6.18 -42.30 -12.80
C GLU A 923 -4.74 -41.74 -12.80
N LEU A 924 -4.57 -40.42 -12.71
CA LEU A 924 -3.24 -39.80 -12.61
C LEU A 924 -2.50 -40.17 -11.32
N LYS A 925 -3.22 -40.32 -10.20
CA LYS A 925 -2.64 -40.75 -8.92
C LYS A 925 -2.19 -42.20 -8.98
N GLU A 926 -2.97 -43.07 -9.62
CA GLU A 926 -2.60 -44.46 -9.86
C GLU A 926 -1.39 -44.58 -10.79
N LEU A 927 -1.34 -43.78 -11.86
CA LEU A 927 -0.19 -43.69 -12.75
C LEU A 927 1.08 -43.18 -12.04
N ALA A 928 0.93 -42.25 -11.08
CA ALA A 928 2.04 -41.76 -10.26
C ALA A 928 2.53 -42.80 -9.23
N ALA A 929 1.65 -43.67 -8.75
CA ALA A 929 1.95 -44.75 -7.80
C ALA A 929 2.55 -46.01 -8.47
N GLY A 930 2.25 -46.23 -9.75
CA GLY A 930 2.72 -47.39 -10.52
C GLY A 930 4.23 -47.40 -10.80
N SER A 931 4.79 -48.60 -11.00
CA SER A 931 6.20 -48.84 -11.35
C SER A 931 6.49 -48.74 -12.85
N VAL A 932 5.53 -48.28 -13.66
CA VAL A 932 5.61 -48.26 -15.13
C VAL A 932 6.15 -46.90 -15.62
N PRO A 933 7.07 -46.87 -16.60
CA PRO A 933 7.60 -45.62 -17.14
C PRO A 933 6.51 -44.83 -17.89
N VAL A 934 6.18 -43.65 -17.36
CA VAL A 934 5.24 -42.68 -17.97
C VAL A 934 5.95 -41.96 -19.12
N LYS A 935 5.48 -42.14 -20.36
CA LYS A 935 6.06 -41.51 -21.56
C LYS A 935 5.56 -40.08 -21.77
N GLU A 936 4.28 -39.81 -21.49
CA GLU A 936 3.66 -38.48 -21.53
C GLU A 936 2.27 -38.58 -20.88
N ALA A 937 1.94 -37.75 -19.89
CA ALA A 937 0.63 -37.73 -19.24
C ALA A 937 0.07 -36.31 -19.23
N LYS A 938 -1.21 -36.15 -19.62
CA LYS A 938 -1.89 -34.86 -19.61
C LYS A 938 -2.84 -34.78 -18.42
N CYS A 939 -2.66 -33.77 -17.58
CA CYS A 939 -3.62 -33.44 -16.54
C CYS A 939 -4.77 -32.62 -17.13
N ARG A 940 -5.97 -33.19 -17.25
CA ARG A 940 -7.15 -32.46 -17.77
C ARG A 940 -7.67 -31.39 -16.80
N LEU A 941 -7.40 -31.55 -15.50
CA LEU A 941 -7.75 -30.57 -14.46
C LEU A 941 -6.90 -29.30 -14.56
N CYS A 942 -5.61 -29.43 -14.88
CA CYS A 942 -4.67 -28.32 -14.93
C CYS A 942 -4.22 -27.92 -16.35
N GLN A 943 -4.60 -28.70 -17.36
CA GLN A 943 -4.15 -28.61 -18.76
C GLN A 943 -2.61 -28.68 -18.93
N VAL A 944 -1.89 -29.26 -17.97
CA VAL A 944 -0.43 -29.44 -18.00
C VAL A 944 -0.09 -30.81 -18.57
N VAL A 945 0.93 -30.85 -19.44
CA VAL A 945 1.51 -32.10 -19.95
C VAL A 945 2.80 -32.38 -19.19
N VAL A 946 2.92 -33.57 -18.61
CA VAL A 946 4.11 -34.01 -17.89
C VAL A 946 4.78 -35.16 -18.64
N SER A 947 6.11 -35.09 -18.75
CA SER A 947 6.92 -36.00 -19.56
C SER A 947 7.63 -37.10 -18.75
N SER A 948 7.44 -37.14 -17.42
CA SER A 948 8.03 -38.17 -16.56
C SER A 948 7.17 -38.49 -15.34
N ALA A 949 7.35 -39.68 -14.76
CA ALA A 949 6.66 -40.09 -13.52
C ALA A 949 7.04 -39.20 -12.32
N GLN A 950 8.29 -38.71 -12.26
CA GLN A 950 8.74 -37.80 -11.20
C GLN A 950 8.11 -36.41 -11.35
N SER A 951 8.02 -35.89 -12.57
CA SER A 951 7.33 -34.63 -12.88
C SER A 951 5.83 -34.70 -12.60
N LEU A 952 5.20 -35.87 -12.84
CA LEU A 952 3.79 -36.11 -12.50
C LEU A 952 3.58 -36.04 -10.98
N ARG A 953 4.45 -36.66 -10.18
CA ARG A 953 4.37 -36.58 -8.70
C ARG A 953 4.51 -35.14 -8.19
N LEU A 954 5.48 -34.40 -8.71
CA LEU A 954 5.67 -32.99 -8.37
C LEU A 954 4.45 -32.13 -8.77
N HIS A 955 3.86 -32.40 -9.95
CA HIS A 955 2.65 -31.72 -10.38
C HIS A 955 1.45 -31.99 -9.45
N LEU A 956 1.22 -33.25 -9.05
CA LEU A 956 0.11 -33.62 -8.17
C LEU A 956 0.24 -33.02 -6.76
N ILE A 957 1.45 -32.72 -6.30
CA ILE A 957 1.73 -32.08 -5.00
C ILE A 957 1.76 -30.54 -5.12
N SER A 958 1.75 -29.97 -6.33
CA SER A 958 1.73 -28.51 -6.51
C SER A 958 0.49 -27.88 -5.86
N ALA A 959 0.65 -26.67 -5.30
CA ALA A 959 -0.46 -25.93 -4.67
C ALA A 959 -1.61 -25.72 -5.65
N GLN A 960 -1.30 -25.29 -6.89
CA GLN A 960 -2.29 -25.08 -7.95
C GLN A 960 -3.12 -26.35 -8.28
N HIS A 961 -2.49 -27.54 -8.27
CA HIS A 961 -3.22 -28.79 -8.49
C HIS A 961 -4.10 -29.13 -7.28
N ARG A 962 -3.57 -29.00 -6.05
CA ARG A 962 -4.31 -29.27 -4.82
C ARG A 962 -5.52 -28.36 -4.66
N ASP A 963 -5.40 -27.08 -4.95
CA ASP A 963 -6.50 -26.12 -4.87
C ASP A 963 -7.61 -26.45 -5.88
N ARG A 964 -7.23 -26.79 -7.11
CA ARG A 964 -8.19 -27.23 -8.15
C ARG A 964 -8.84 -28.56 -7.80
N GLU A 965 -8.10 -29.49 -7.20
CA GLU A 965 -8.62 -30.79 -6.76
C GLU A 965 -9.58 -30.62 -5.57
N ASP A 966 -9.24 -29.76 -4.60
CA ASP A 966 -10.09 -29.48 -3.45
C ASP A 966 -11.35 -28.71 -3.84
N THR A 967 -11.26 -27.87 -4.88
CA THR A 967 -12.43 -27.27 -5.53
C THR A 967 -13.35 -28.35 -6.10
N LEU A 968 -12.78 -29.32 -6.82
CA LEU A 968 -13.50 -30.48 -7.40
C LEU A 968 -14.15 -31.38 -6.34
N LYS A 969 -13.54 -31.49 -5.15
CA LYS A 969 -14.07 -32.23 -3.98
C LYS A 969 -15.16 -31.46 -3.23
N SER A 970 -15.04 -30.13 -3.12
CA SER A 970 -16.00 -29.28 -2.40
C SER A 970 -17.36 -29.18 -3.11
N GLN A 971 -17.42 -29.51 -4.40
CA GLN A 971 -18.64 -29.61 -5.22
C GLN A 971 -19.40 -30.94 -4.98
N THR A 972 -19.69 -31.28 -3.72
CA THR A 972 -20.62 -32.38 -3.39
C THR A 972 -22.07 -31.92 -3.55
N PRO A 973 -23.00 -32.79 -4.01
CA PRO A 973 -24.39 -32.46 -4.34
C PRO A 973 -25.30 -32.26 -3.11
N ALA A 974 -24.78 -31.70 -2.02
CA ALA A 974 -25.55 -31.48 -0.79
C ALA A 974 -26.17 -30.07 -0.70
N ASN A 975 -25.83 -29.14 -1.62
CA ASN A 975 -26.32 -27.76 -1.59
C ASN A 975 -27.07 -27.30 -2.87
N MET A 976 -27.45 -28.22 -3.76
CA MET A 976 -28.22 -27.86 -4.96
C MET A 976 -29.73 -27.92 -4.70
N LEU A 977 -30.32 -26.77 -4.37
CA LEU A 977 -31.75 -26.57 -4.51
C LEU A 977 -32.08 -26.50 -6.01
N SER A 978 -32.83 -27.50 -6.49
CA SER A 978 -33.29 -27.64 -7.88
C SER A 978 -33.90 -26.34 -8.45
N LEU A 979 -33.72 -26.11 -9.75
CA LEU A 979 -34.40 -25.08 -10.56
C LEU A 979 -35.94 -25.10 -10.44
N SER A 980 -36.54 -26.24 -10.07
CA SER A 980 -37.98 -26.32 -9.75
C SER A 980 -38.37 -25.64 -8.43
N PHE A 981 -37.44 -25.50 -7.49
CA PHE A 981 -37.69 -24.87 -6.19
C PHE A 981 -37.62 -23.34 -6.28
N LEU A 982 -36.71 -22.80 -7.12
CA LEU A 982 -36.56 -21.35 -7.32
C LEU A 982 -37.70 -20.73 -8.15
N ARG A 983 -38.32 -21.48 -9.07
CA ARG A 983 -39.56 -21.04 -9.74
C ARG A 983 -40.77 -20.96 -8.79
N SER A 984 -40.72 -21.62 -7.64
CA SER A 984 -41.78 -21.53 -6.61
C SER A 984 -41.52 -20.47 -5.52
N MET A 985 -40.35 -19.82 -5.52
CA MET A 985 -39.95 -18.85 -4.49
C MET A 985 -40.26 -17.38 -4.82
N SER A 986 -41.23 -17.11 -5.70
CA SER A 986 -41.83 -15.77 -5.85
C SER A 986 -42.73 -15.37 -4.65
N MET A 987 -42.66 -16.07 -3.51
CA MET A 987 -43.53 -15.86 -2.34
C MET A 987 -42.84 -15.78 -0.98
N PHE A 988 -41.51 -15.65 -0.88
CA PHE A 988 -40.86 -15.37 0.41
C PHE A 988 -40.21 -13.98 0.43
N LEU A 989 -41.06 -12.96 0.60
CA LEU A 989 -40.68 -11.71 1.26
C LEU A 989 -40.28 -12.02 2.71
N PRO A 990 -39.21 -11.44 3.27
CA PRO A 990 -39.12 -11.30 4.72
C PRO A 990 -40.30 -10.44 5.19
N GLU A 991 -41.02 -10.88 6.23
CA GLU A 991 -42.21 -10.23 6.85
C GLU A 991 -41.98 -8.79 7.40
N CYS A 992 -41.01 -8.03 6.90
CA CYS A 992 -40.63 -6.71 7.41
C CYS A 992 -41.09 -5.51 6.55
N VAL A 993 -41.96 -5.68 5.55
CA VAL A 993 -42.40 -4.57 4.67
C VAL A 993 -43.93 -4.39 4.59
N THR A 994 -44.75 -5.20 5.25
CA THR A 994 -46.23 -5.08 5.23
C THR A 994 -46.81 -4.34 6.44
N MET A 995 -46.29 -3.16 6.77
CA MET A 995 -46.99 -2.18 7.63
C MET A 995 -46.65 -0.76 7.18
N GLY A 996 -47.41 -0.22 6.22
CA GLY A 996 -47.25 1.17 5.79
C GLY A 996 -48.37 1.70 4.89
N THR A 997 -49.06 0.85 4.13
CA THR A 997 -50.05 1.28 3.11
C THR A 997 -51.51 1.01 3.48
N LYS A 998 -51.89 1.21 4.76
CA LYS A 998 -53.30 1.15 5.21
C LYS A 998 -53.74 2.42 5.96
N TYR A 999 -53.49 3.62 5.43
CA TYR A 999 -54.12 4.86 5.93
C TYR A 999 -54.27 5.90 4.82
N ALA A 1000 -55.03 5.60 3.76
CA ALA A 1000 -55.51 6.61 2.83
C ALA A 1000 -56.65 6.05 1.97
N LEU A 1001 -57.82 5.75 2.54
CA LEU A 1001 -59.05 5.47 1.78
C LEU A 1001 -60.28 5.39 2.70
N TYR A 1002 -60.57 6.43 3.50
CA TYR A 1002 -61.92 6.63 4.07
C TYR A 1002 -62.05 8.08 4.56
N ASN A 1003 -62.57 8.97 3.71
CA ASN A 1003 -63.44 10.09 4.13
C ASN A 1003 -63.90 10.91 2.91
N THR A 1004 -64.97 10.45 2.25
CA THR A 1004 -65.89 11.33 1.52
C THR A 1004 -67.31 10.79 1.66
N SER A 1005 -68.03 11.27 2.68
CA SER A 1005 -69.47 11.64 2.59
C SER A 1005 -70.03 11.97 3.99
N SER A 1006 -70.29 13.25 4.20
CA SER A 1006 -71.16 13.91 5.21
C SER A 1006 -72.58 13.32 5.22
N PRO A 1007 -73.43 13.52 6.26
CA PRO A 1007 -73.40 14.53 7.33
C PRO A 1007 -73.29 14.06 8.78
#